data_AF-A0A352T8G3-F1
#
_entry.id   AF-A0A352T8G3-F1
#
_cell.length_a   1.000
_cell.length_b   1.000
_cell.length_c   1.000
_cell.angle_alpha   90.00
_cell.angle_beta   90.00
_cell.angle_gamma   90.00
#
_symmetry.space_group_name_H-M   'P 1'
#
loop_
_entity.id
_entity.type
_entity.pdbx_description
1 polymer ?
#
loop_
_entity_poly.entity_id
_entity_poly.type
_entity_poly.pdbx_seq_one_letter_code
_entity_poly.pdbx_strand_id
1 'polypeptide(L)'
;MSGVRRVFVEKKKPFAVNAKELHDEITGYLGIKDITDVRVLIRYDIENLSDDTYNKALTTVFSEPPVDDVYETEFAAADDDYVFSVEYLPGQFDQRADSAEQCVKFLNENETPVIKTATTYIISGKLTEEDKDKIKNHCINPVDSRVADENIPQTLVTKFDTPADVIIFDGFKDMDEDKLKALYDSLGLAMTFKDFQFIKDYFKNEEKRDPSMTEIRVLDTYWSDHCRHTTFATELKNVTFKDGFYRAPMEETYNKYLSDRAVIYKDRKDKFVCLMDLALMGMKKLKAEGKLDDQEESDEINACSIVVPVEIDGKTEEWLVNFKNETHNHPTEIEPFGGAATCLGGAIRDPLSGRTYVYQAMRITGAADPTVPVADTLHGKLPQRKIVTEAAHGYSSYGNQIGLATGYVKEIYHPDYVAKRMEIGAVIAAAPRSAVKRENSDPGDIIILLGGRTGRDGCGGATGSSKVHTEESIETCGAEVQKGNAPTERKMQRLFRRPEVTKLIKKCNDFGAGGVSVAIGELADGLIVDLDKVPKKYEGLDGTELAISESQERMAVVVDPSDVKEFLAYAAEENLEAVEVAVVTKEARLVLNWRGKDIVNISRAFLDTNGAHQETSVLVDIPDEKDNYLKAKEVEDVKGKWLKTLADLNECSQKGLVERFDGSIGAGSVLMPYGGKYQLTETQAMVAKLPVLKGKCDTVTMMAYGFDPYLSKWSPYHGAMYAVTDSVAKIVAAGGDYTKIRFTFQEYFRRMTEDPSRWSQPFAALLGAYEAQLGFGLPSIGGKDSMSGTFEHIDVPPTLCSFAIDVAKEKDIITPELKEAGNILVRFDIEKDKYDLPVFSQIKELYAGIHAAIQSGAVVSAYVLDSNGLVPAISKMAFGNRLGVAVDSSVSEEELFAPAYGCIVAEVKADKLSDIKVSYTKIGEVTKKAAFTYKDMSINVEEALSVWTDTLEDVFPTKVTKETDKIETPVYSAGNVHICKNKVAKPTVFIPVFPGTNCEYDSAKAFERAGADTIVKVFKNLDAESIRESVDEFEKAISQAQIIMFPGGFSAGDEPDGSAKFFATAFRNAKMKEAVEKLLNERDGLALGICNGFQALIKLGLVPNGKITGQDVNSPTLTFNTINRHISKMVYTKVVTNKSPWLAGAELGKVYCNPASHGEGRFVAPKEWLDKLFENGQVATQYCDPEGNISMDEEWNVNGSYMAIEGITSPDGRCLGKMAHSERRGDSVAINIYGEQDIKIFESGVKYFK
;
A
#
# COMPACT_ATOMS: atom_id res chain seq x y z
N MET A 1 40.84 -16.79 8.71
CA MET A 1 39.83 -16.36 7.74
C MET A 1 39.30 -17.64 7.11
N SER A 2 38.08 -18.03 7.46
CA SER A 2 37.38 -19.13 6.79
C SER A 2 37.03 -18.68 5.37
N GLY A 3 37.22 -19.55 4.38
CA GLY A 3 36.76 -19.27 3.02
C GLY A 3 35.23 -19.22 2.93
N VAL A 4 34.70 -18.75 1.80
CA VAL A 4 33.26 -18.69 1.52
C VAL A 4 32.65 -20.10 1.56
N ARG A 5 31.52 -20.24 2.26
CA ARG A 5 30.70 -21.46 2.30
C ARG A 5 29.44 -21.27 1.50
N ARG A 6 29.00 -22.32 0.81
CA ARG A 6 27.75 -22.33 0.04
C ARG A 6 26.76 -23.33 0.59
N VAL A 7 25.52 -22.89 0.79
CA VAL A 7 24.40 -23.72 1.24
C VAL A 7 23.24 -23.53 0.27
N PHE A 8 22.58 -24.63 -0.09
CA PHE A 8 21.32 -24.61 -0.82
C PHE A 8 20.20 -25.11 0.08
N VAL A 9 19.06 -24.44 0.04
CA VAL A 9 17.87 -24.77 0.82
C VAL A 9 16.70 -24.98 -0.13
N GLU A 10 16.07 -26.14 -0.06
CA GLU A 10 14.98 -26.55 -0.93
C GLU A 10 13.74 -26.86 -0.10
N LYS A 11 12.57 -26.36 -0.51
CA LYS A 11 11.31 -26.80 0.09
C LYS A 11 11.08 -28.27 -0.26
N LYS A 12 10.79 -29.09 0.74
CA LYS A 12 10.35 -30.49 0.52
C LYS A 12 9.15 -30.49 -0.42
N LYS A 13 9.05 -31.52 -1.26
CA LYS A 13 8.04 -31.64 -2.33
C LYS A 13 6.59 -31.25 -1.95
N PRO A 14 6.04 -31.64 -0.77
CA PRO A 14 4.68 -31.23 -0.37
C PRO A 14 4.49 -29.73 -0.11
N PHE A 15 5.59 -28.98 0.08
CA PHE A 15 5.60 -27.57 0.46
C PHE A 15 6.23 -26.68 -0.62
N ALA A 16 6.72 -27.25 -1.72
CA ALA A 16 7.37 -26.54 -2.83
C ALA A 16 6.37 -25.78 -3.73
N VAL A 17 5.63 -24.85 -3.14
CA VAL A 17 4.58 -24.05 -3.82
C VAL A 17 5.12 -23.18 -4.95
N ASN A 18 6.26 -22.51 -4.75
CA ASN A 18 6.93 -21.71 -5.78
C ASN A 18 7.38 -22.55 -6.98
N ALA A 19 7.87 -23.77 -6.72
CA ALA A 19 8.28 -24.67 -7.79
C ALA A 19 7.08 -25.15 -8.62
N LYS A 20 5.95 -25.40 -7.97
CA LYS A 20 4.69 -25.75 -8.63
C LYS A 20 4.15 -24.58 -9.46
N GLU A 21 4.14 -23.36 -8.91
CA GLU A 21 3.68 -22.16 -9.63
C GLU A 21 4.54 -21.93 -10.88
N LEU A 22 5.87 -21.98 -10.74
CA LEU A 22 6.77 -21.85 -11.90
C LEU A 22 6.56 -22.97 -12.93
N HIS A 23 6.30 -24.21 -12.50
CA HIS A 23 5.93 -25.28 -13.42
C HIS A 23 4.65 -24.96 -14.21
N ASP A 24 3.62 -24.46 -13.52
CA ASP A 24 2.33 -24.10 -14.12
C ASP A 24 2.47 -22.89 -15.07
N GLU A 25 3.33 -21.94 -14.74
CA GLU A 25 3.71 -20.83 -15.62
C GLU A 25 4.49 -21.32 -16.86
N ILE A 26 5.48 -22.19 -16.70
CA ILE A 26 6.26 -22.70 -17.85
C ILE A 26 5.34 -23.48 -18.80
N THR A 27 4.48 -24.34 -18.27
CA THR A 27 3.60 -25.19 -19.10
C THR A 27 2.40 -24.44 -19.68
N GLY A 28 1.82 -23.52 -18.91
CA GLY A 28 0.65 -22.73 -19.29
C GLY A 28 1.02 -21.42 -19.98
N TYR A 29 1.72 -20.53 -19.26
CA TYR A 29 2.04 -19.17 -19.69
C TYR A 29 3.11 -19.12 -20.80
N LEU A 30 4.19 -19.90 -20.68
CA LEU A 30 5.23 -20.00 -21.71
C LEU A 30 4.94 -21.06 -22.78
N GLY A 31 4.00 -21.97 -22.52
CA GLY A 31 3.57 -23.01 -23.45
C GLY A 31 4.56 -24.17 -23.65
N ILE A 32 5.54 -24.34 -22.75
CA ILE A 32 6.59 -25.36 -22.82
C ILE A 32 6.11 -26.62 -22.08
N LYS A 33 5.67 -27.64 -22.83
CA LYS A 33 4.94 -28.79 -22.26
C LYS A 33 5.81 -30.02 -21.93
N ASP A 34 7.04 -30.06 -22.41
CA ASP A 34 7.92 -31.24 -22.31
C ASP A 34 8.82 -31.24 -21.05
N ILE A 35 8.48 -30.40 -20.05
CA ILE A 35 9.09 -30.45 -18.72
C ILE A 35 8.43 -31.52 -17.84
N THR A 36 9.22 -32.16 -16.98
CA THR A 36 8.76 -33.24 -16.09
C THR A 36 8.82 -32.87 -14.61
N ASP A 37 9.70 -31.95 -14.23
CA ASP A 37 9.83 -31.49 -12.86
C ASP A 37 10.46 -30.08 -12.83
N VAL A 38 10.14 -29.32 -11.79
CA VAL A 38 10.75 -28.03 -11.48
C VAL A 38 11.14 -28.04 -10.02
N ARG A 39 12.37 -27.64 -9.71
CA ARG A 39 12.85 -27.43 -8.35
C ARG A 39 13.41 -26.02 -8.21
N VAL A 40 13.17 -25.42 -7.05
CA VAL A 40 13.60 -24.06 -6.72
C VAL A 40 14.34 -24.12 -5.39
N LEU A 41 15.61 -23.71 -5.40
CA LEU A 41 16.49 -23.73 -4.25
C LEU A 41 16.96 -22.32 -3.95
N ILE A 42 17.11 -22.01 -2.67
CA ILE A 42 17.73 -20.75 -2.23
C ILE A 42 19.18 -21.04 -1.92
N ARG A 43 20.07 -20.34 -2.63
CA ARG A 43 21.52 -20.40 -2.44
C ARG A 43 21.93 -19.28 -1.48
N TYR A 44 22.62 -19.65 -0.42
CA TYR A 44 23.32 -18.73 0.49
C TYR A 44 24.83 -18.89 0.31
N ASP A 45 25.50 -17.81 -0.06
CA ASP A 45 26.96 -17.69 0.03
C ASP A 45 27.31 -16.92 1.31
N ILE A 46 28.16 -17.51 2.14
CA ILE A 46 28.38 -17.08 3.53
C ILE A 46 29.88 -16.92 3.82
N GLU A 47 30.29 -15.78 4.37
CA GLU A 47 31.65 -15.48 4.83
C GLU A 47 31.64 -14.92 6.26
N ASN A 48 32.77 -15.04 6.98
CA ASN A 48 32.98 -14.49 8.33
C ASN A 48 32.05 -15.03 9.43
N LEU A 49 31.80 -16.34 9.42
CA LEU A 49 31.16 -17.06 10.53
C LEU A 49 32.11 -18.10 11.14
N SER A 50 32.03 -18.29 12.46
CA SER A 50 32.62 -19.45 13.14
C SER A 50 31.85 -20.74 12.85
N ASP A 51 32.51 -21.89 13.03
CA ASP A 51 31.89 -23.21 12.81
C ASP A 51 30.67 -23.47 13.69
N ASP A 52 30.70 -23.03 14.95
CA ASP A 52 29.59 -23.18 15.88
C ASP A 52 28.37 -22.35 15.43
N THR A 53 28.58 -21.08 15.07
CA THR A 53 27.52 -20.20 14.56
C THR A 53 26.94 -20.75 13.26
N TYR A 54 27.80 -21.17 12.32
CA TYR A 54 27.38 -21.75 11.04
C TYR A 54 26.49 -22.99 11.23
N ASN A 55 26.93 -23.96 12.03
CA ASN A 55 26.17 -25.19 12.27
C ASN A 55 24.81 -24.94 12.91
N LYS A 56 24.71 -23.95 13.81
CA LYS A 56 23.43 -23.51 14.37
C LYS A 56 22.57 -22.86 13.29
N ALA A 57 23.12 -21.90 12.56
CA ALA A 57 22.40 -21.13 11.53
C ALA A 57 21.80 -22.01 10.43
N LEU A 58 22.44 -23.13 10.05
CA LEU A 58 21.91 -24.08 9.07
C LEU A 58 20.47 -24.49 9.36
N THR A 59 20.12 -24.77 10.61
CA THR A 59 18.81 -25.33 11.01
C THR A 59 17.90 -24.33 11.69
N THR A 60 18.34 -23.08 11.86
CA THR A 60 17.60 -22.06 12.61
C THR A 60 17.40 -20.75 11.87
N VAL A 61 18.29 -20.42 10.94
CA VAL A 61 18.25 -19.19 10.14
C VAL A 61 18.01 -19.55 8.68
N PHE A 62 18.92 -20.32 8.07
CA PHE A 62 18.87 -20.59 6.63
C PHE A 62 17.75 -21.54 6.22
N SER A 63 17.32 -22.45 7.11
CA SER A 63 16.28 -23.43 6.81
C SER A 63 15.36 -23.70 8.00
N GLU A 64 14.26 -24.39 7.71
CA GLU A 64 13.33 -24.97 8.65
C GLU A 64 13.26 -26.50 8.50
N PRO A 65 13.82 -27.28 9.44
CA PRO A 65 13.88 -28.73 9.33
C PRO A 65 12.54 -29.45 9.00
N PRO A 66 11.35 -29.00 9.47
CA PRO A 66 10.10 -29.63 9.10
C PRO A 66 9.79 -29.58 7.60
N VAL A 67 10.12 -28.47 6.92
CA VAL A 67 9.66 -28.16 5.56
C VAL A 67 10.77 -28.05 4.53
N ASP A 68 12.03 -27.95 4.95
CA ASP A 68 13.18 -27.76 4.07
C ASP A 68 14.14 -28.94 4.09
N ASP A 69 14.78 -29.17 2.95
CA ASP A 69 15.99 -29.96 2.78
C ASP A 69 17.19 -29.02 2.59
N VAL A 70 18.34 -29.37 3.19
CA VAL A 70 19.56 -28.55 3.16
C VAL A 70 20.68 -29.31 2.50
N TYR A 71 21.37 -28.66 1.57
CA TYR A 71 22.52 -29.20 0.85
C TYR A 71 23.72 -28.27 1.01
N GLU A 72 24.85 -28.81 1.47
CA GLU A 72 26.10 -28.05 1.58
C GLU A 72 26.94 -28.27 0.31
N THR A 73 27.39 -27.18 -0.31
CA THR A 73 28.25 -27.16 -1.52
C THR A 73 27.62 -27.69 -2.81
N GLU A 74 26.99 -28.86 -2.78
CA GLU A 74 26.45 -29.56 -3.96
C GLU A 74 25.05 -30.12 -3.69
N PHE A 75 24.19 -30.13 -4.71
CA PHE A 75 22.87 -30.76 -4.70
C PHE A 75 22.76 -31.75 -5.87
N ALA A 76 21.81 -32.68 -5.80
CA ALA A 76 21.60 -33.63 -6.90
C ALA A 76 20.91 -32.94 -8.10
N ALA A 77 21.49 -33.06 -9.29
CA ALA A 77 20.88 -32.73 -10.58
C ALA A 77 21.32 -33.77 -11.62
N ALA A 78 20.45 -34.11 -12.56
CA ALA A 78 20.77 -35.00 -13.67
C ALA A 78 21.61 -34.29 -14.74
N ASP A 79 22.37 -35.04 -15.55
CA ASP A 79 23.23 -34.48 -16.60
C ASP A 79 22.43 -33.70 -17.67
N ASP A 80 21.15 -34.01 -17.83
CA ASP A 80 20.22 -33.37 -18.76
C ASP A 80 19.34 -32.27 -18.11
N ASP A 81 19.47 -32.02 -16.80
CA ASP A 81 18.76 -30.94 -16.13
C ASP A 81 19.30 -29.56 -16.59
N TYR A 82 18.40 -28.61 -16.77
CA TYR A 82 18.78 -27.22 -16.98
C TYR A 82 18.85 -26.49 -15.64
N VAL A 83 20.07 -26.13 -15.24
CA VAL A 83 20.35 -25.48 -13.95
C VAL A 83 20.92 -24.08 -14.18
N PHE A 84 20.36 -23.10 -13.50
CA PHE A 84 20.91 -21.74 -13.45
C PHE A 84 20.50 -21.03 -12.16
N SER A 85 21.37 -20.16 -11.66
CA SER A 85 21.10 -19.32 -10.49
C SER A 85 20.85 -17.87 -10.89
N VAL A 86 19.94 -17.20 -10.21
CA VAL A 86 19.60 -15.78 -10.39
C VAL A 86 19.90 -15.02 -9.09
N GLU A 87 20.69 -13.96 -9.17
CA GLU A 87 21.00 -13.06 -8.06
C GLU A 87 20.59 -11.62 -8.41
N TYR A 88 20.41 -10.78 -7.39
CA TYR A 88 20.22 -9.36 -7.60
C TYR A 88 21.46 -8.67 -8.16
N LEU A 89 21.26 -7.61 -8.94
CA LEU A 89 22.34 -6.75 -9.40
C LEU A 89 23.08 -6.11 -8.21
N PRO A 90 24.41 -5.89 -8.31
CA PRO A 90 25.16 -5.24 -7.25
C PRO A 90 24.55 -3.88 -6.85
N GLY A 91 24.25 -3.72 -5.57
CA GLY A 91 23.72 -2.47 -5.00
C GLY A 91 22.21 -2.48 -4.76
N GLN A 92 21.47 -3.41 -5.37
CA GLN A 92 20.05 -3.64 -5.06
C GLN A 92 19.89 -4.16 -3.62
N PHE A 93 18.78 -3.80 -2.97
CA PHE A 93 18.49 -4.25 -1.60
C PHE A 93 18.04 -5.73 -1.61
N ASP A 94 18.87 -6.60 -1.01
CA ASP A 94 18.54 -7.99 -0.75
C ASP A 94 18.03 -8.14 0.69
N GLN A 95 16.70 -8.09 0.85
CA GLN A 95 16.03 -8.21 2.14
C GLN A 95 16.33 -9.53 2.85
N ARG A 96 16.52 -10.62 2.08
CA ARG A 96 16.81 -11.94 2.62
C ARG A 96 18.22 -12.02 3.18
N ALA A 97 19.20 -11.52 2.44
CA ALA A 97 20.58 -11.42 2.92
C ALA A 97 20.66 -10.57 4.19
N ASP A 98 20.08 -9.37 4.18
CA ASP A 98 20.06 -8.45 5.34
C ASP A 98 19.44 -9.12 6.59
N SER A 99 18.28 -9.76 6.42
CA SER A 99 17.59 -10.44 7.52
C SER A 99 18.36 -11.66 8.04
N ALA A 100 19.01 -12.42 7.15
CA ALA A 100 19.87 -13.54 7.53
C ALA A 100 21.09 -13.07 8.33
N GLU A 101 21.75 -11.98 7.91
CA GLU A 101 22.89 -11.40 8.64
C GLU A 101 22.47 -10.95 10.05
N GLN A 102 21.32 -10.28 10.17
CA GLN A 102 20.79 -9.86 11.47
C GLN A 102 20.42 -11.05 12.36
N CYS A 103 19.81 -12.11 11.83
CA CYS A 103 19.50 -13.33 12.58
C CYS A 103 20.77 -14.04 13.07
N VAL A 104 21.81 -14.13 12.24
CA VAL A 104 23.09 -14.74 12.62
C VAL A 104 23.73 -13.97 13.78
N LYS A 105 23.66 -12.64 13.78
CA LYS A 105 24.14 -11.80 14.89
C LYS A 105 23.40 -12.06 16.21
N PHE A 106 22.19 -12.61 16.21
CA PHE A 106 21.53 -13.04 17.44
C PHE A 106 22.06 -14.35 18.01
N LEU A 107 22.63 -15.21 17.16
CA LEU A 107 23.31 -16.42 17.62
C LEU A 107 24.65 -16.08 18.28
N ASN A 108 25.35 -15.08 17.75
CA ASN A 108 26.58 -14.52 18.32
C ASN A 108 26.76 -13.06 17.87
N GLU A 109 26.65 -12.13 18.81
CA GLU A 109 26.62 -10.69 18.51
C GLU A 109 27.97 -10.11 18.07
N ASN A 110 29.06 -10.88 18.18
CA ASN A 110 30.41 -10.44 17.78
C ASN A 110 30.77 -10.88 16.35
N GLU A 111 29.91 -11.65 15.68
CA GLU A 111 30.13 -12.05 14.28
C GLU A 111 29.85 -10.87 13.34
N THR A 112 30.62 -10.78 12.26
CA THR A 112 30.42 -9.81 11.18
C THR A 112 30.12 -10.56 9.89
N PRO A 113 28.97 -11.27 9.82
CA PRO A 113 28.63 -12.09 8.67
C PRO A 113 28.53 -11.24 7.42
N VAL A 114 28.95 -11.79 6.28
CA VAL A 114 28.65 -11.27 4.95
C VAL A 114 27.91 -12.37 4.21
N ILE A 115 26.67 -12.11 3.82
CA ILE A 115 25.79 -13.10 3.20
C ILE A 115 25.29 -12.54 1.86
N LYS A 116 25.30 -13.37 0.82
CA LYS A 116 24.62 -13.10 -0.45
C LYS A 116 23.65 -14.21 -0.76
N THR A 117 22.54 -13.87 -1.40
CA THR A 117 21.54 -14.86 -1.80
C THR A 117 21.33 -14.91 -3.30
N ALA A 118 20.93 -16.08 -3.78
CA ALA A 118 20.49 -16.31 -5.15
C ALA A 118 19.39 -17.38 -5.15
N THR A 119 18.56 -17.38 -6.20
CA THR A 119 17.58 -18.44 -6.45
C THR A 119 18.11 -19.36 -7.54
N THR A 120 18.31 -20.63 -7.24
CA THR A 120 18.74 -21.66 -8.17
C THR A 120 17.54 -22.44 -8.68
N TYR A 121 17.36 -22.44 -10.00
CA TYR A 121 16.30 -23.18 -10.69
C TYR A 121 16.87 -24.45 -11.30
N ILE A 122 16.14 -25.55 -11.17
CA ILE A 122 16.45 -26.84 -11.81
C ILE A 122 15.21 -27.26 -12.58
N ILE A 123 15.32 -27.33 -13.90
CA ILE A 123 14.22 -27.72 -14.79
C ILE A 123 14.58 -29.04 -15.46
N SER A 124 13.80 -30.08 -15.15
CA SER A 124 13.97 -31.41 -15.72
C SER A 124 13.03 -31.58 -16.91
N GLY A 125 13.52 -32.15 -18.02
CA GLY A 125 12.71 -32.48 -19.19
C GLY A 125 13.44 -32.25 -20.52
N LYS A 126 12.72 -32.39 -21.63
CA LYS A 126 13.29 -32.18 -22.96
C LYS A 126 13.14 -30.71 -23.36
N LEU A 127 14.20 -29.94 -23.13
CA LEU A 127 14.23 -28.51 -23.46
C LEU A 127 15.11 -28.25 -24.69
N THR A 128 14.58 -27.50 -25.65
CA THR A 128 15.40 -26.88 -26.70
C THR A 128 16.16 -25.68 -26.13
N GLU A 129 17.16 -25.17 -26.83
CA GLU A 129 17.86 -23.94 -26.40
C GLU A 129 16.91 -22.73 -26.37
N GLU A 130 15.92 -22.68 -27.27
CA GLU A 130 14.90 -21.63 -27.27
C GLU A 130 14.01 -21.70 -26.01
N ASP A 131 13.65 -22.91 -25.57
CA ASP A 131 12.88 -23.10 -24.33
C ASP A 131 13.68 -22.65 -23.10
N LYS A 132 14.98 -22.97 -23.06
CA LYS A 132 15.89 -22.56 -21.98
C LYS A 132 16.01 -21.04 -21.87
N ASP A 133 16.05 -20.34 -23.00
CA ASP A 133 16.12 -18.87 -23.04
C ASP A 133 14.79 -18.24 -22.62
N LYS A 134 13.64 -18.78 -23.05
CA LYS A 134 12.31 -18.32 -22.61
C LYS A 134 12.14 -18.45 -21.10
N ILE A 135 12.51 -19.60 -20.52
CA ILE A 135 12.43 -19.84 -19.07
C ILE A 135 13.36 -18.88 -18.32
N LYS A 136 14.61 -18.73 -18.79
CA LYS A 136 15.57 -17.82 -18.18
C LYS A 136 15.05 -16.36 -18.19
N ASN A 137 14.53 -15.89 -19.32
CA ASN A 137 13.98 -14.53 -19.45
C ASN A 137 12.69 -14.32 -18.64
N HIS A 138 11.95 -15.40 -18.33
CA HIS A 138 10.80 -15.33 -17.43
C HIS A 138 11.22 -15.17 -15.97
N CYS A 139 12.25 -15.91 -15.55
CA CYS A 139 12.79 -15.90 -14.19
C CYS A 139 13.73 -14.72 -13.87
N ILE A 140 14.22 -14.01 -14.88
CA ILE A 140 15.15 -12.88 -14.72
C ILE A 140 14.44 -11.61 -15.14
N ASN A 141 14.44 -10.62 -14.25
CA ASN A 141 14.17 -9.25 -14.65
C ASN A 141 15.52 -8.53 -14.83
N PRO A 142 15.92 -8.20 -16.08
CA PRO A 142 17.25 -7.63 -16.34
C PRO A 142 17.47 -6.26 -15.68
N VAL A 143 16.41 -5.60 -15.22
CA VAL A 143 16.45 -4.32 -14.50
C VAL A 143 16.99 -4.50 -13.08
N ASP A 144 16.74 -5.64 -12.43
CA ASP A 144 17.06 -5.84 -11.01
C ASP A 144 17.93 -7.07 -10.71
N SER A 145 18.01 -8.04 -11.62
CA SER A 145 18.61 -9.35 -11.40
C SER A 145 19.38 -9.83 -12.61
N ARG A 146 20.29 -10.78 -12.37
CA ARG A 146 21.15 -11.39 -13.38
C ARG A 146 21.43 -12.84 -13.05
N VAL A 147 21.99 -13.57 -14.02
CA VAL A 147 22.54 -14.90 -13.77
C VAL A 147 23.73 -14.78 -12.81
N ALA A 148 23.72 -15.57 -11.74
CA ALA A 148 24.80 -15.62 -10.76
C ALA A 148 25.96 -16.50 -11.26
N ASP A 149 27.19 -16.22 -10.81
CA ASP A 149 28.33 -17.10 -11.06
C ASP A 149 28.17 -18.39 -10.25
N GLU A 150 28.30 -19.54 -10.91
CA GLU A 150 28.20 -20.85 -10.28
C GLU A 150 29.48 -21.24 -9.53
N ASN A 151 30.61 -20.57 -9.76
CA ASN A 151 31.82 -20.78 -8.97
C ASN A 151 31.64 -20.23 -7.55
N ILE A 152 32.28 -20.88 -6.57
CA ILE A 152 32.36 -20.34 -5.20
C ILE A 152 33.39 -19.21 -5.19
N PRO A 153 32.99 -17.96 -4.88
CA PRO A 153 33.92 -16.84 -4.87
C PRO A 153 34.95 -16.99 -3.74
N GLN A 154 36.13 -16.40 -3.90
CA GLN A 154 37.16 -16.42 -2.85
C GLN A 154 36.78 -15.58 -1.64
N THR A 155 36.02 -14.49 -1.86
CA THR A 155 35.49 -13.59 -0.84
C THR A 155 34.21 -12.95 -1.35
N LEU A 156 33.28 -12.68 -0.43
CA LEU A 156 32.05 -11.92 -0.66
C LEU A 156 32.23 -10.44 -0.39
N VAL A 157 33.30 -10.06 0.31
CA VAL A 157 33.65 -8.66 0.58
C VAL A 157 34.02 -7.96 -0.73
N THR A 158 33.12 -7.11 -1.20
CA THR A 158 33.36 -6.25 -2.36
C THR A 158 34.35 -5.15 -1.99
N LYS A 159 35.45 -5.03 -2.73
CA LYS A 159 36.35 -3.87 -2.64
C LYS A 159 35.85 -2.79 -3.57
N PHE A 160 35.59 -1.62 -3.01
CA PHE A 160 35.23 -0.43 -3.78
C PHE A 160 36.46 0.46 -3.91
N ASP A 161 36.74 0.90 -5.13
CA ASP A 161 37.75 1.91 -5.36
C ASP A 161 37.31 3.25 -4.75
N THR A 162 38.27 4.06 -4.30
CA THR A 162 37.96 5.43 -3.88
C THR A 162 37.51 6.23 -5.09
N PRO A 163 36.29 6.82 -5.08
CA PRO A 163 35.79 7.57 -6.22
C PRO A 163 36.67 8.78 -6.53
N ALA A 164 36.72 9.15 -7.81
CA ALA A 164 37.39 10.36 -8.25
C ALA A 164 36.70 11.61 -7.69
N ASP A 165 37.42 12.73 -7.67
CA ASP A 165 36.81 14.01 -7.34
C ASP A 165 35.81 14.43 -8.42
N VAL A 166 34.74 15.14 -8.02
CA VAL A 166 33.72 15.67 -8.94
C VAL A 166 34.39 16.61 -9.95
N ILE A 167 34.08 16.42 -11.24
CA ILE A 167 34.66 17.23 -12.31
C ILE A 167 34.10 18.66 -12.30
N ILE A 168 34.94 19.61 -12.68
CA ILE A 168 34.56 21.00 -12.99
C ILE A 168 34.57 21.16 -14.51
N PHE A 169 33.55 21.80 -15.07
CA PHE A 169 33.49 22.05 -16.52
C PHE A 169 34.33 23.26 -16.90
N ASP A 170 35.65 23.09 -17.00
CA ASP A 170 36.58 24.18 -17.30
C ASP A 170 36.19 24.96 -18.58
N GLY A 171 36.05 26.27 -18.44
CA GLY A 171 35.70 27.19 -19.52
C GLY A 171 34.20 27.25 -19.85
N PHE A 172 33.33 26.53 -19.12
CA PHE A 172 31.88 26.50 -19.32
C PHE A 172 31.27 27.89 -19.47
N LYS A 173 31.60 28.82 -18.57
CA LYS A 173 31.05 30.18 -18.56
C LYS A 173 31.37 30.99 -19.83
N ASP A 174 32.43 30.62 -20.55
CA ASP A 174 32.90 31.27 -21.76
C ASP A 174 32.72 30.39 -23.01
N MET A 175 32.09 29.22 -22.90
CA MET A 175 31.83 28.33 -24.04
C MET A 175 30.96 28.99 -25.09
N ASP A 176 31.39 28.86 -26.35
CA ASP A 176 30.58 29.14 -27.53
C ASP A 176 29.40 28.15 -27.64
N GLU A 177 28.38 28.51 -28.41
CA GLU A 177 27.11 27.78 -28.44
C GLU A 177 27.25 26.35 -28.97
N ASP A 178 28.09 26.13 -30.00
CA ASP A 178 28.30 24.80 -30.59
C ASP A 178 28.96 23.84 -29.58
N LYS A 179 29.98 24.28 -28.84
CA LYS A 179 30.60 23.47 -27.79
C LYS A 179 29.69 23.24 -26.61
N LEU A 180 28.92 24.26 -26.20
CA LEU A 180 27.94 24.15 -25.14
C LEU A 180 26.87 23.11 -25.51
N LYS A 181 26.41 23.12 -26.76
CA LYS A 181 25.44 22.17 -27.28
C LYS A 181 26.00 20.74 -27.31
N ALA A 182 27.23 20.56 -27.78
CA ALA A 182 27.90 19.27 -27.75
C ALA A 182 28.07 18.72 -26.32
N LEU A 183 28.39 19.58 -25.35
CA LEU A 183 28.43 19.20 -23.94
C LEU A 183 27.04 18.80 -23.43
N TYR A 184 26.01 19.62 -23.67
CA TYR A 184 24.62 19.30 -23.30
C TYR A 184 24.18 17.93 -23.84
N ASP A 185 24.41 17.68 -25.12
CA ASP A 185 24.01 16.42 -25.78
C ASP A 185 24.76 15.21 -25.19
N SER A 186 25.98 15.41 -24.65
CA SER A 186 26.75 14.33 -24.00
C SER A 186 26.28 13.97 -22.59
N LEU A 187 25.52 14.85 -21.91
CA LEU A 187 25.16 14.69 -20.50
C LEU A 187 23.82 13.97 -20.29
N GLY A 188 22.98 13.85 -21.32
CA GLY A 188 21.69 13.16 -21.24
C GLY A 188 20.69 13.81 -20.25
N LEU A 189 20.75 15.13 -20.11
CA LEU A 189 19.92 15.93 -19.19
C LEU A 189 18.44 15.93 -19.59
N ALA A 190 17.54 16.15 -18.64
CA ALA A 190 16.10 16.33 -18.89
C ALA A 190 15.71 17.79 -19.15
N MET A 191 16.45 18.74 -18.58
CA MET A 191 16.24 20.17 -18.84
C MET A 191 16.43 20.52 -20.32
N THR A 192 15.87 21.64 -20.76
CA THR A 192 16.03 22.07 -22.16
C THR A 192 17.39 22.72 -22.40
N PHE A 193 17.80 22.84 -23.67
CA PHE A 193 19.02 23.58 -24.00
C PHE A 193 18.94 25.07 -23.59
N LYS A 194 17.74 25.67 -23.55
CA LYS A 194 17.55 27.04 -23.05
C LYS A 194 17.85 27.15 -21.55
N ASP A 195 17.45 26.15 -20.77
CA ASP A 195 17.81 26.08 -19.35
C ASP A 195 19.32 25.98 -19.19
N PHE A 196 19.97 25.14 -20.00
CA PHE A 196 21.43 24.99 -19.98
C PHE A 196 22.18 26.28 -20.36
N GLN A 197 21.67 27.05 -21.32
CA GLN A 197 22.16 28.39 -21.64
C GLN A 197 21.98 29.37 -20.48
N PHE A 198 20.81 29.33 -19.83
CA PHE A 198 20.53 30.17 -18.67
C PHE A 198 21.47 29.87 -17.49
N ILE A 199 21.80 28.59 -17.26
CA ILE A 199 22.83 28.18 -16.31
C ILE A 199 24.20 28.77 -16.68
N LYS A 200 24.61 28.68 -17.95
CA LYS A 200 25.85 29.31 -18.41
C LYS A 200 25.89 30.80 -18.09
N ASP A 201 24.81 31.51 -18.39
CA ASP A 201 24.76 32.96 -18.18
C ASP A 201 24.79 33.32 -16.69
N TYR A 202 24.17 32.54 -15.81
CA TYR A 202 24.29 32.71 -14.36
C TYR A 202 25.73 32.51 -13.88
N PHE A 203 26.36 31.40 -14.27
CA PHE A 203 27.74 31.10 -13.87
C PHE A 203 28.76 32.11 -14.43
N LYS A 204 28.47 32.69 -15.60
CA LYS A 204 29.27 33.75 -16.21
C LYS A 204 29.11 35.10 -15.51
N ASN A 205 27.87 35.53 -15.33
CA ASN A 205 27.56 36.91 -14.98
C ASN A 205 27.50 37.12 -13.46
N GLU A 206 26.98 36.15 -12.71
CA GLU A 206 26.75 36.25 -11.27
C GLU A 206 27.85 35.57 -10.46
N GLU A 207 28.03 34.25 -10.63
CA GLU A 207 28.97 33.45 -9.84
C GLU A 207 30.43 33.62 -10.29
N LYS A 208 30.66 33.99 -11.55
CA LYS A 208 31.97 34.26 -12.18
C LYS A 208 32.96 33.08 -12.11
N ARG A 209 32.44 31.86 -12.06
CA ARG A 209 33.20 30.60 -12.00
C ARG A 209 32.56 29.55 -12.89
N ASP A 210 33.28 28.46 -13.15
CA ASP A 210 32.71 27.31 -13.84
C ASP A 210 31.97 26.40 -12.85
N PRO A 211 30.87 25.74 -13.28
CA PRO A 211 30.10 24.83 -12.44
C PRO A 211 30.76 23.45 -12.34
N SER A 212 30.43 22.74 -11.25
CA SER A 212 30.72 21.31 -11.13
C SER A 212 29.71 20.45 -11.91
N MET A 213 30.04 19.18 -12.17
CA MET A 213 29.06 18.18 -12.63
C MET A 213 27.86 18.08 -11.68
N THR A 214 28.10 18.08 -10.37
CA THR A 214 27.04 17.98 -9.37
C THR A 214 26.08 19.16 -9.43
N GLU A 215 26.56 20.39 -9.66
CA GLU A 215 25.69 21.56 -9.80
C GLU A 215 24.78 21.46 -11.02
N ILE A 216 25.30 20.99 -12.16
CA ILE A 216 24.49 20.75 -13.35
C ILE A 216 23.43 19.66 -13.08
N ARG A 217 23.80 18.56 -12.43
CA ARG A 217 22.87 17.47 -12.11
C ARG A 217 21.81 17.87 -11.08
N VAL A 218 22.19 18.61 -10.04
CA VAL A 218 21.25 19.15 -9.05
C VAL A 218 20.25 20.09 -9.72
N LEU A 219 20.69 20.98 -10.62
CA LEU A 219 19.80 21.84 -11.40
C LEU A 219 18.89 21.04 -12.35
N ASP A 220 19.41 19.98 -12.99
CA ASP A 220 18.62 19.08 -13.87
C ASP A 220 17.49 18.41 -13.12
N THR A 221 17.77 17.94 -11.90
CA THR A 221 16.75 17.34 -11.05
C THR A 221 15.78 18.38 -10.49
N TYR A 222 16.28 19.47 -9.90
CA TYR A 222 15.44 20.53 -9.33
C TYR A 222 14.52 21.16 -10.37
N TRP A 223 14.93 21.31 -11.63
CA TRP A 223 14.13 21.92 -12.69
C TRP A 223 13.39 20.92 -13.58
N SER A 224 13.43 19.63 -13.23
CA SER A 224 12.69 18.58 -13.92
C SER A 224 11.18 18.82 -13.85
N ASP A 225 10.44 18.32 -14.85
CA ASP A 225 8.98 18.42 -14.88
C ASP A 225 8.33 17.73 -13.67
N HIS A 226 8.94 16.65 -13.17
CA HIS A 226 8.48 15.92 -11.99
C HIS A 226 8.58 16.73 -10.69
N CYS A 227 9.63 17.54 -10.50
CA CYS A 227 9.82 18.34 -9.30
C CYS A 227 9.10 19.69 -9.36
N ARG A 228 8.92 20.28 -10.56
CA ARG A 228 8.41 21.66 -10.70
C ARG A 228 7.16 21.83 -11.53
N HIS A 229 6.61 20.74 -12.05
CA HIS A 229 5.40 20.78 -12.85
C HIS A 229 5.55 21.77 -14.02
N THR A 230 6.72 21.76 -14.69
CA THR A 230 7.10 22.73 -15.73
C THR A 230 6.04 22.82 -16.84
N THR A 231 5.46 21.68 -17.22
CA THR A 231 4.32 21.59 -18.14
C THR A 231 3.11 22.36 -17.60
N PHE A 232 2.78 22.18 -16.33
CA PHE A 232 1.68 22.89 -15.69
C PHE A 232 1.97 24.38 -15.48
N ALA A 233 3.25 24.76 -15.36
CA ALA A 233 3.71 26.13 -15.22
C ALA A 233 3.95 26.84 -16.56
N THR A 234 3.82 26.17 -17.70
CA THR A 234 4.02 26.76 -19.04
C THR A 234 2.92 27.78 -19.34
N GLU A 235 3.29 28.97 -19.86
CA GLU A 235 2.35 30.02 -20.22
C GLU A 235 1.51 29.64 -21.46
N LEU A 236 0.18 29.70 -21.34
CA LEU A 236 -0.77 29.46 -22.44
C LEU A 236 -1.18 30.80 -23.06
N LYS A 237 -0.49 31.23 -24.12
CA LYS A 237 -0.69 32.57 -24.73
C LYS A 237 -1.97 32.71 -25.54
N ASN A 238 -2.30 31.69 -26.33
CA ASN A 238 -3.49 31.69 -27.17
C ASN A 238 -4.30 30.44 -26.87
N VAL A 239 -5.55 30.62 -26.44
CA VAL A 239 -6.53 29.54 -26.27
C VAL A 239 -7.63 29.73 -27.30
N THR A 240 -7.79 28.76 -28.19
CA THR A 240 -8.85 28.77 -29.22
C THR A 240 -9.67 27.50 -29.11
N PHE A 241 -10.96 27.60 -29.43
CA PHE A 241 -11.90 26.47 -29.38
C PHE A 241 -12.31 26.10 -30.80
N LYS A 242 -12.31 24.79 -31.11
CA LYS A 242 -12.93 24.28 -32.34
C LYS A 242 -14.45 24.49 -32.30
N ASP A 243 -15.09 24.38 -33.46
CA ASP A 243 -16.55 24.45 -33.55
C ASP A 243 -17.19 23.11 -33.14
N GLY A 244 -18.35 23.18 -32.48
CA GLY A 244 -19.12 22.00 -32.09
C GLY A 244 -20.24 22.33 -31.11
N PHE A 245 -21.12 21.36 -30.85
CA PHE A 245 -22.30 21.53 -29.99
C PHE A 245 -21.94 21.94 -28.56
N TYR A 246 -20.92 21.30 -27.96
CA TYR A 246 -20.46 21.55 -26.59
C TYR A 246 -19.47 22.72 -26.45
N ARG A 247 -19.20 23.48 -27.53
CA ARG A 247 -18.28 24.63 -27.48
C ARG A 247 -18.73 25.68 -26.45
N ALA A 248 -20.01 26.04 -26.50
CA ALA A 248 -20.57 27.13 -25.71
C ALA A 248 -20.33 26.96 -24.19
N PRO A 249 -20.69 25.83 -23.55
CA PRO A 249 -20.43 25.66 -22.11
C PRO A 249 -18.94 25.64 -21.76
N MET A 250 -18.07 25.06 -22.60
CA MET A 250 -16.62 25.02 -22.33
C MET A 250 -15.99 26.42 -22.40
N GLU A 251 -16.37 27.22 -23.40
CA GLU A 251 -15.90 28.60 -23.57
C GLU A 251 -16.46 29.52 -22.47
N GLU A 252 -17.70 29.30 -22.03
CA GLU A 252 -18.29 30.01 -20.88
C GLU A 252 -17.52 29.73 -19.58
N THR A 253 -17.21 28.46 -19.29
CA THR A 253 -16.40 28.07 -18.12
C THR A 253 -15.01 28.69 -18.17
N TYR A 254 -14.37 28.74 -19.34
CA TYR A 254 -13.08 29.41 -19.50
C TYR A 254 -13.16 30.92 -19.24
N ASN A 255 -14.18 31.60 -19.76
CA ASN A 255 -14.41 33.03 -19.51
C ASN A 255 -14.67 33.31 -18.02
N LYS A 256 -15.41 32.42 -17.34
CA LYS A 256 -15.64 32.48 -15.90
C LYS A 256 -14.32 32.33 -15.13
N TYR A 257 -13.49 31.36 -15.47
CA TYR A 257 -12.13 31.22 -14.94
C TYR A 257 -11.30 32.50 -15.12
N LEU A 258 -11.30 33.10 -16.32
CA LEU A 258 -10.56 34.35 -16.58
C LEU A 258 -11.06 35.52 -15.72
N SER A 259 -12.38 35.63 -15.54
CA SER A 259 -12.99 36.63 -14.68
C SER A 259 -12.57 36.45 -13.22
N ASP A 260 -12.66 35.22 -12.71
CA ASP A 260 -12.29 34.90 -11.34
C ASP A 260 -10.80 35.12 -11.09
N ARG A 261 -9.96 34.72 -12.05
CA ARG A 261 -8.51 34.98 -12.07
C ARG A 261 -8.20 36.47 -11.99
N ALA A 262 -8.89 37.31 -12.76
CA ALA A 262 -8.69 38.76 -12.75
C ALA A 262 -9.00 39.39 -11.38
N VAL A 263 -9.94 38.81 -10.62
CA VAL A 263 -10.25 39.22 -9.25
C VAL A 263 -9.20 38.72 -8.27
N ILE A 264 -8.87 37.42 -8.29
CA ILE A 264 -7.95 36.78 -7.36
C ILE A 264 -6.52 37.31 -7.49
N TYR A 265 -6.08 37.63 -8.71
CA TYR A 265 -4.72 38.12 -9.00
C TYR A 265 -4.64 39.60 -9.40
N LYS A 266 -5.65 40.40 -9.03
CA LYS A 266 -5.68 41.84 -9.38
C LYS A 266 -4.36 42.60 -9.11
N ASP A 267 -3.60 42.17 -8.10
CA ASP A 267 -2.34 42.78 -7.65
C ASP A 267 -1.07 41.99 -8.07
N ARG A 268 -1.21 40.89 -8.84
CA ARG A 268 -0.12 39.96 -9.21
C ARG A 268 0.14 39.97 -10.71
N LYS A 269 1.09 40.80 -11.14
CA LYS A 269 1.52 40.91 -12.55
C LYS A 269 2.46 39.79 -13.01
N ASP A 270 3.00 39.04 -12.07
CA ASP A 270 3.87 37.88 -12.28
C ASP A 270 3.10 36.60 -12.64
N LYS A 271 1.75 36.64 -12.64
CA LYS A 271 0.92 35.48 -12.96
C LYS A 271 0.40 35.57 -14.39
N PHE A 272 0.51 34.48 -15.13
CA PHE A 272 -0.06 34.26 -16.47
C PHE A 272 -1.02 33.04 -16.46
N VAL A 273 -1.71 32.79 -17.58
CA VAL A 273 -2.62 31.63 -17.68
C VAL A 273 -1.77 30.37 -17.92
N CYS A 274 -1.90 29.38 -17.05
CA CYS A 274 -1.25 28.07 -17.17
C CYS A 274 -2.13 26.97 -16.56
N LEU A 275 -1.79 25.69 -16.74
CA LEU A 275 -2.59 24.59 -16.18
C LEU A 275 -2.57 24.59 -14.65
N MET A 276 -1.44 24.93 -14.02
CA MET A 276 -1.34 25.09 -12.56
C MET A 276 -2.30 26.17 -12.05
N ASP A 277 -2.43 27.26 -12.79
CA ASP A 277 -3.35 28.32 -12.43
C ASP A 277 -4.81 27.86 -12.49
N LEU A 278 -5.16 27.14 -13.56
CA LEU A 278 -6.48 26.57 -13.74
C LEU A 278 -6.83 25.54 -12.64
N ALA A 279 -5.89 24.65 -12.31
CA ALA A 279 -6.05 23.65 -11.27
C ALA A 279 -6.33 24.27 -9.88
N LEU A 280 -5.63 25.37 -9.55
CA LEU A 280 -5.73 26.02 -8.23
C LEU A 280 -6.87 27.05 -8.12
N MET A 281 -7.46 27.49 -9.24
CA MET A 281 -8.40 28.61 -9.22
C MET A 281 -9.69 28.30 -8.43
N GLY A 282 -10.20 27.08 -8.55
CA GLY A 282 -11.41 26.64 -7.82
C GLY A 282 -11.23 26.77 -6.32
N MET A 283 -10.14 26.21 -5.79
CA MET A 283 -9.75 26.32 -4.38
C MET A 283 -9.55 27.77 -3.94
N LYS A 284 -8.77 28.56 -4.69
CA LYS A 284 -8.48 29.95 -4.33
C LYS A 284 -9.75 30.80 -4.26
N LYS A 285 -10.67 30.61 -5.20
CA LYS A 285 -11.97 31.29 -5.20
C LYS A 285 -12.82 30.87 -4.01
N LEU A 286 -12.97 29.57 -3.77
CA LEU A 286 -13.79 29.06 -2.66
C LEU A 286 -13.19 29.45 -1.30
N LYS A 287 -11.86 29.50 -1.18
CA LYS A 287 -11.18 30.05 0.00
C LYS A 287 -11.47 31.53 0.19
N ALA A 288 -11.41 32.35 -0.87
CA ALA A 288 -11.77 33.76 -0.81
C ALA A 288 -13.27 34.00 -0.46
N GLU A 289 -14.14 33.01 -0.72
CA GLU A 289 -15.54 33.00 -0.33
C GLU A 289 -15.80 32.47 1.10
N GLY A 290 -14.76 32.06 1.84
CA GLY A 290 -14.87 31.52 3.21
C GLY A 290 -15.35 30.06 3.30
N LYS A 291 -15.10 29.26 2.25
CA LYS A 291 -15.50 27.83 2.19
C LYS A 291 -14.34 26.86 2.49
N LEU A 292 -13.23 27.37 3.01
CA LEU A 292 -12.03 26.58 3.32
C LEU A 292 -11.34 27.08 4.61
N ASP A 293 -12.14 27.32 5.65
CA ASP A 293 -11.63 27.82 6.94
C ASP A 293 -10.94 26.73 7.78
N ASP A 294 -11.17 25.47 7.43
CA ASP A 294 -10.63 24.28 8.09
C ASP A 294 -9.25 23.85 7.55
N GLN A 295 -8.75 24.43 6.46
CA GLN A 295 -7.40 24.14 5.95
C GLN A 295 -6.33 24.55 6.95
N GLU A 296 -5.36 23.67 7.22
CA GLU A 296 -4.16 24.04 7.97
C GLU A 296 -3.29 24.98 7.12
N GLU A 297 -2.95 26.16 7.66
CA GLU A 297 -1.98 27.06 7.03
C GLU A 297 -0.58 26.77 7.57
N SER A 298 0.33 26.34 6.70
CA SER A 298 1.72 26.01 7.03
C SER A 298 2.63 26.23 5.83
N ASP A 299 3.91 26.52 6.08
CA ASP A 299 4.97 26.51 5.06
C ASP A 299 5.48 25.09 4.76
N GLU A 300 4.93 24.06 5.43
CA GLU A 300 5.26 22.64 5.25
C GLU A 300 4.06 21.89 4.67
N ILE A 301 3.97 21.82 3.34
CA ILE A 301 2.83 21.23 2.65
C ILE A 301 3.28 20.11 1.70
N ASN A 302 3.43 18.90 2.22
CA ASN A 302 3.66 17.70 1.40
C ASN A 302 2.37 16.87 1.22
N ALA A 303 1.37 17.10 2.07
CA ALA A 303 0.05 16.49 2.02
C ALA A 303 -1.04 17.52 2.30
N CYS A 304 -2.24 17.28 1.79
CA CYS A 304 -3.42 18.05 2.18
C CYS A 304 -3.61 17.93 3.69
N SER A 305 -4.05 19.01 4.34
CA SER A 305 -4.23 19.06 5.79
C SER A 305 -5.45 19.89 6.16
N ILE A 306 -6.34 19.32 6.98
CA ILE A 306 -7.48 20.01 7.58
C ILE A 306 -7.50 19.84 9.09
N VAL A 307 -7.99 20.86 9.79
CA VAL A 307 -8.19 20.87 11.23
C VAL A 307 -9.63 20.46 11.53
N VAL A 308 -9.79 19.35 12.25
CA VAL A 308 -11.11 18.79 12.59
C VAL A 308 -11.31 18.70 14.10
N PRO A 309 -12.50 19.06 14.62
CA PRO A 309 -12.84 18.84 16.02
C PRO A 309 -13.19 17.36 16.24
N VAL A 310 -12.53 16.74 17.22
CA VAL A 310 -12.71 15.32 17.55
C VAL A 310 -13.13 15.19 19.01
N GLU A 311 -14.16 14.39 19.26
CA GLU A 311 -14.60 14.06 20.62
C GLU A 311 -13.90 12.78 21.10
N ILE A 312 -13.21 12.88 22.24
CA ILE A 312 -12.54 11.76 22.91
C ILE A 312 -12.97 11.77 24.38
N ASP A 313 -13.65 10.70 24.82
CA ASP A 313 -14.21 10.59 26.18
C ASP A 313 -15.03 11.83 26.63
N GLY A 314 -15.80 12.41 25.69
CA GLY A 314 -16.66 13.58 25.93
C GLY A 314 -15.93 14.93 25.94
N LYS A 315 -14.65 14.98 25.56
CA LYS A 315 -13.88 16.22 25.39
C LYS A 315 -13.57 16.46 23.92
N THR A 316 -13.74 17.71 23.47
CA THR A 316 -13.37 18.12 22.11
C THR A 316 -11.91 18.56 22.05
N GLU A 317 -11.15 17.97 21.14
CA GLU A 317 -9.76 18.31 20.83
C GLU A 317 -9.61 18.60 19.33
N GLU A 318 -8.67 19.46 18.95
CA GLU A 318 -8.34 19.68 17.53
C GLU A 318 -7.38 18.62 17.03
N TRP A 319 -7.70 18.05 15.87
CA TRP A 319 -6.87 17.07 15.17
C TRP A 319 -6.54 17.56 13.77
N LEU A 320 -5.37 17.19 13.28
CA LEU A 320 -5.02 17.26 11.88
C LEU A 320 -5.47 15.96 11.21
N VAL A 321 -6.19 16.09 10.11
CA VAL A 321 -6.47 14.99 9.17
C VAL A 321 -5.79 15.33 7.86
N ASN A 322 -4.84 14.49 7.48
CA ASN A 322 -4.06 14.63 6.27
C ASN A 322 -4.45 13.57 5.25
N PHE A 323 -4.37 13.93 3.98
CA PHE A 323 -4.58 12.99 2.88
C PHE A 323 -3.71 13.38 1.69
N LYS A 324 -3.31 12.38 0.91
CA LYS A 324 -2.45 12.55 -0.25
C LYS A 324 -2.71 11.44 -1.24
N ASN A 325 -2.69 11.77 -2.53
CA ASN A 325 -2.57 10.82 -3.63
C ASN A 325 -1.22 11.02 -4.33
N GLU A 326 -0.68 9.93 -4.86
CA GLU A 326 0.64 9.86 -5.46
C GLU A 326 0.61 8.87 -6.64
N THR A 327 1.55 8.98 -7.58
CA THR A 327 1.64 8.01 -8.70
C THR A 327 3.04 7.59 -9.01
N HIS A 328 3.17 6.36 -9.51
CA HIS A 328 4.44 5.76 -9.91
C HIS A 328 4.29 5.01 -11.25
N ASN A 329 3.65 5.67 -12.23
CA ASN A 329 3.33 5.08 -13.53
C ASN A 329 4.58 4.58 -14.29
N HIS A 330 5.65 5.38 -14.32
CA HIS A 330 6.87 5.06 -15.08
C HIS A 330 7.64 3.89 -14.47
N PRO A 331 8.02 3.91 -13.17
CA PRO A 331 8.75 2.79 -12.58
C PRO A 331 7.96 1.47 -12.66
N THR A 332 6.64 1.53 -12.43
CA THR A 332 5.78 0.33 -12.42
C THR A 332 5.59 -0.27 -13.81
N GLU A 333 5.79 0.49 -14.89
CA GLU A 333 5.76 -0.06 -16.25
C GLU A 333 7.01 -0.89 -16.57
N ILE A 334 8.16 -0.53 -15.98
CA ILE A 334 9.47 -1.16 -16.23
C ILE A 334 9.70 -2.32 -15.28
N GLU A 335 9.50 -2.10 -13.98
CA GLU A 335 9.69 -3.07 -12.90
C GLU A 335 8.48 -2.92 -11.96
N PRO A 336 7.42 -3.71 -12.21
CA PRO A 336 6.12 -3.48 -11.57
C PRO A 336 6.13 -3.64 -10.05
N PHE A 337 6.94 -4.54 -9.49
CA PHE A 337 6.95 -4.79 -8.06
C PHE A 337 7.50 -3.58 -7.29
N GLY A 338 8.72 -3.16 -7.58
CA GLY A 338 9.38 -2.04 -6.91
C GLY A 338 8.71 -0.71 -7.21
N GLY A 339 8.24 -0.50 -8.45
CA GLY A 339 7.48 0.69 -8.83
C GLY A 339 6.22 0.90 -7.99
N ALA A 340 5.40 -0.15 -7.82
CA ALA A 340 4.17 -0.08 -7.04
C ALA A 340 4.43 -0.04 -5.53
N ALA A 341 5.44 -0.77 -5.02
CA ALA A 341 5.83 -0.72 -3.62
C ALA A 341 6.25 0.69 -3.18
N THR A 342 7.07 1.36 -4.00
CA THR A 342 7.56 2.71 -3.74
C THR A 342 6.51 3.80 -3.97
N CYS A 343 5.47 3.52 -4.79
CA CYS A 343 4.28 4.37 -4.86
C CYS A 343 3.65 4.57 -3.48
N LEU A 344 3.44 3.47 -2.75
CA LEU A 344 2.85 3.53 -1.41
C LEU A 344 3.83 4.13 -0.40
N GLY A 345 5.10 3.73 -0.43
CA GLY A 345 6.12 4.28 0.49
C GLY A 345 6.24 5.80 0.40
N GLY A 346 6.33 6.35 -0.82
CA GLY A 346 6.31 7.81 -1.04
C GLY A 346 5.04 8.47 -0.50
N ALA A 347 3.88 7.91 -0.84
CA ALA A 347 2.59 8.42 -0.36
C ALA A 347 2.46 8.41 1.18
N ILE A 348 3.10 7.46 1.88
CA ILE A 348 3.12 7.40 3.35
C ILE A 348 4.02 8.48 3.94
N ARG A 349 5.21 8.70 3.35
CA ARG A 349 6.18 9.68 3.87
C ARG A 349 5.70 11.11 3.75
N ASP A 350 4.88 11.42 2.74
CA ASP A 350 4.28 12.74 2.52
C ASP A 350 3.47 13.26 3.74
N PRO A 351 2.42 12.57 4.25
CA PRO A 351 1.76 12.98 5.49
C PRO A 351 2.63 12.80 6.74
N LEU A 352 3.56 11.84 6.72
CA LEU A 352 4.49 11.62 7.83
C LEU A 352 5.41 12.83 8.02
N SER A 353 5.80 13.54 6.96
CA SER A 353 6.51 14.81 7.07
C SER A 353 5.70 15.87 7.81
N GLY A 354 4.36 15.80 7.76
CA GLY A 354 3.44 16.57 8.62
C GLY A 354 3.34 16.07 10.08
N ARG A 355 4.17 15.11 10.51
CA ARG A 355 4.15 14.45 11.83
C ARG A 355 2.82 13.73 12.12
N THR A 356 2.16 13.24 11.07
CA THR A 356 0.92 12.48 11.20
C THR A 356 1.12 10.99 11.02
N TYR A 357 0.22 10.18 11.59
CA TYR A 357 0.26 8.73 11.49
C TYR A 357 -0.65 8.26 10.38
N VAL A 358 -0.10 7.57 9.38
CA VAL A 358 -0.86 7.02 8.25
C VAL A 358 -1.54 5.73 8.68
N TYR A 359 -2.87 5.65 8.53
CA TYR A 359 -3.67 4.52 9.02
C TYR A 359 -4.64 3.94 8.00
N GLN A 360 -4.82 4.59 6.84
CA GLN A 360 -5.55 4.02 5.72
C GLN A 360 -4.84 4.25 4.39
N ALA A 361 -5.00 3.28 3.48
CA ALA A 361 -4.63 3.39 2.08
C ALA A 361 -5.77 2.97 1.15
N MET A 362 -5.76 3.55 -0.04
CA MET A 362 -6.56 3.20 -1.20
C MET A 362 -5.62 3.03 -2.41
N ARG A 363 -5.89 2.04 -3.25
CA ARG A 363 -5.14 1.81 -4.50
C ARG A 363 -6.10 1.84 -5.70
N ILE A 364 -5.92 2.81 -6.60
CA ILE A 364 -6.73 2.95 -7.82
C ILE A 364 -5.80 2.90 -9.03
N THR A 365 -5.99 1.91 -9.90
CA THR A 365 -5.02 1.60 -10.95
C THR A 365 -5.68 1.36 -12.29
N GLY A 366 -4.89 1.39 -13.36
CA GLY A 366 -5.38 1.26 -14.72
C GLY A 366 -4.45 0.44 -15.60
N ALA A 367 -5.03 -0.52 -16.34
CA ALA A 367 -4.29 -1.43 -17.20
C ALA A 367 -5.08 -1.77 -18.48
N ALA A 368 -4.39 -2.33 -19.49
CA ALA A 368 -5.08 -3.03 -20.57
C ALA A 368 -5.49 -4.44 -20.12
N ASP A 369 -6.21 -5.16 -20.98
CA ASP A 369 -6.76 -6.48 -20.67
C ASP A 369 -5.65 -7.49 -20.27
N PRO A 370 -5.64 -7.99 -19.01
CA PRO A 370 -4.61 -8.90 -18.51
C PRO A 370 -4.85 -10.36 -18.92
N THR A 371 -5.97 -10.65 -19.60
CA THR A 371 -6.31 -12.00 -20.10
C THR A 371 -5.73 -12.27 -21.49
N VAL A 372 -5.18 -11.25 -22.15
CA VAL A 372 -4.55 -11.35 -23.46
C VAL A 372 -3.35 -12.32 -23.42
N PRO A 373 -3.21 -13.24 -24.39
CA PRO A 373 -2.07 -14.14 -24.47
C PRO A 373 -0.72 -13.43 -24.53
N VAL A 374 0.31 -14.02 -23.93
CA VAL A 374 1.69 -13.49 -23.93
C VAL A 374 2.22 -13.24 -25.34
N ALA A 375 1.87 -14.12 -26.27
CA ALA A 375 2.29 -14.03 -27.67
C ALA A 375 1.81 -12.74 -28.37
N ASP A 376 0.75 -12.11 -27.85
CA ASP A 376 0.19 -10.85 -28.38
C ASP A 376 0.74 -9.62 -27.64
N THR A 377 1.74 -9.79 -26.77
CA THR A 377 2.41 -8.66 -26.09
C THR A 377 3.15 -7.79 -27.10
N LEU A 378 2.99 -6.47 -26.97
CA LEU A 378 3.70 -5.51 -27.80
C LEU A 378 5.21 -5.67 -27.63
N HIS A 379 5.95 -5.65 -28.74
CA HIS A 379 7.42 -5.72 -28.72
C HIS A 379 8.00 -4.63 -27.80
N GLY A 380 9.01 -4.98 -27.00
CA GLY A 380 9.63 -4.07 -26.03
C GLY A 380 8.81 -3.82 -24.76
N LYS A 381 7.64 -4.46 -24.58
CA LYS A 381 6.81 -4.33 -23.37
C LYS A 381 6.72 -5.61 -22.57
N LEU A 382 6.50 -5.47 -21.25
CA LEU A 382 6.10 -6.59 -20.40
C LEU A 382 4.64 -6.99 -20.68
N PRO A 383 4.30 -8.28 -20.59
CA PRO A 383 2.92 -8.74 -20.72
C PRO A 383 2.02 -8.10 -19.65
N GLN A 384 0.81 -7.69 -20.04
CA GLN A 384 -0.12 -6.98 -19.14
C GLN A 384 -0.43 -7.79 -17.88
N ARG A 385 -0.59 -9.11 -18.01
CA ARG A 385 -0.77 -10.02 -16.86
C ARG A 385 0.37 -9.91 -15.84
N LYS A 386 1.63 -9.84 -16.30
CA LYS A 386 2.81 -9.69 -15.43
C LYS A 386 2.78 -8.34 -14.73
N ILE A 387 2.52 -7.26 -15.48
CA ILE A 387 2.43 -5.90 -14.95
C ILE A 387 1.37 -5.78 -13.82
N VAL A 388 0.15 -6.30 -14.02
CA VAL A 388 -0.92 -6.16 -13.03
C VAL A 388 -0.69 -7.03 -11.79
N THR A 389 -0.17 -8.25 -11.94
CA THR A 389 0.03 -9.18 -10.83
C THR A 389 1.24 -8.80 -9.96
N GLU A 390 2.35 -8.38 -10.58
CA GLU A 390 3.56 -7.96 -9.88
C GLU A 390 3.39 -6.59 -9.21
N ALA A 391 2.69 -5.63 -9.84
CA ALA A 391 2.38 -4.35 -9.19
C ALA A 391 1.47 -4.54 -7.97
N ALA A 392 0.44 -5.38 -8.09
CA ALA A 392 -0.39 -5.73 -6.94
C ALA A 392 0.43 -6.39 -5.83
N HIS A 393 1.40 -7.25 -6.18
CA HIS A 393 2.31 -7.85 -5.22
C HIS A 393 3.19 -6.80 -4.53
N GLY A 394 3.82 -5.89 -5.28
CA GLY A 394 4.68 -4.84 -4.74
C GLY A 394 3.96 -3.92 -3.75
N TYR A 395 2.81 -3.37 -4.15
CA TYR A 395 2.02 -2.48 -3.30
C TYR A 395 1.52 -3.21 -2.04
N SER A 396 0.95 -4.42 -2.20
CA SER A 396 0.44 -5.18 -1.06
C SER A 396 1.55 -5.63 -0.11
N SER A 397 2.71 -6.05 -0.64
CA SER A 397 3.87 -6.43 0.18
C SER A 397 4.32 -5.26 1.06
N TYR A 398 4.48 -4.06 0.50
CA TYR A 398 4.88 -2.88 1.26
C TYR A 398 3.84 -2.52 2.34
N GLY A 399 2.55 -2.44 1.96
CA GLY A 399 1.45 -2.08 2.85
C GLY A 399 1.23 -3.07 3.99
N ASN A 400 1.32 -4.38 3.70
CA ASN A 400 1.16 -5.42 4.70
C ASN A 400 2.32 -5.43 5.71
N GLN A 401 3.56 -5.29 5.24
CA GLN A 401 4.76 -5.25 6.09
C GLN A 401 4.77 -4.03 7.01
N ILE A 402 4.46 -2.84 6.48
CA ILE A 402 4.42 -1.61 7.28
C ILE A 402 3.21 -1.58 8.23
N GLY A 403 2.20 -2.42 7.98
CA GLY A 403 1.01 -2.54 8.80
C GLY A 403 -0.02 -1.44 8.58
N LEU A 404 -0.29 -1.15 7.29
CA LEU A 404 -1.26 -0.15 6.86
C LEU A 404 -2.53 -0.82 6.32
N ALA A 405 -3.69 -0.41 6.83
CA ALA A 405 -4.96 -0.93 6.36
C ALA A 405 -5.30 -0.37 4.97
N THR A 406 -5.28 -1.21 3.94
CA THR A 406 -5.73 -0.85 2.60
C THR A 406 -7.23 -1.16 2.49
N GLY A 407 -8.05 -0.13 2.67
CA GLY A 407 -9.50 -0.28 2.79
C GLY A 407 -10.24 -0.40 1.47
N TYR A 408 -9.60 -0.02 0.35
CA TYR A 408 -10.23 -0.06 -0.96
C TYR A 408 -9.18 -0.22 -2.08
N VAL A 409 -9.44 -1.14 -3.02
CA VAL A 409 -8.56 -1.43 -4.17
C VAL A 409 -9.41 -1.62 -5.41
N LYS A 410 -9.03 -0.97 -6.52
CA LYS A 410 -9.69 -1.14 -7.82
C LYS A 410 -8.70 -1.05 -8.98
N GLU A 411 -8.75 -2.02 -9.88
CA GLU A 411 -8.09 -1.96 -11.19
C GLU A 411 -9.14 -1.61 -12.27
N ILE A 412 -8.87 -0.60 -13.09
CA ILE A 412 -9.74 -0.11 -14.17
C ILE A 412 -9.15 -0.53 -15.51
N TYR A 413 -9.96 -1.11 -16.39
CA TYR A 413 -9.48 -1.66 -17.65
C TYR A 413 -9.89 -0.81 -18.85
N HIS A 414 -8.89 -0.38 -19.62
CA HIS A 414 -9.08 0.34 -20.88
C HIS A 414 -7.95 -0.02 -21.87
N PRO A 415 -8.25 -0.27 -23.16
CA PRO A 415 -7.24 -0.70 -24.14
C PRO A 415 -6.02 0.21 -24.25
N ASP A 416 -6.21 1.53 -24.20
CA ASP A 416 -5.14 2.52 -24.35
C ASP A 416 -4.11 2.50 -23.20
N TYR A 417 -4.40 1.87 -22.05
CA TYR A 417 -3.38 1.66 -21.01
C TYR A 417 -2.30 0.67 -21.43
N VAL A 418 -2.44 0.01 -22.58
CA VAL A 418 -1.34 -0.72 -23.23
C VAL A 418 -0.18 0.22 -23.55
N ALA A 419 -0.41 1.53 -23.68
CA ALA A 419 0.67 2.52 -23.78
C ALA A 419 1.52 2.51 -22.50
N LYS A 420 0.87 2.67 -21.36
CA LYS A 420 1.50 2.73 -20.04
C LYS A 420 0.43 2.62 -18.96
N ARG A 421 0.67 1.82 -17.93
CA ARG A 421 -0.27 1.64 -16.83
C ARG A 421 -0.47 2.93 -16.03
N MET A 422 -1.53 2.91 -15.24
CA MET A 422 -1.80 3.89 -14.19
C MET A 422 -1.62 3.21 -12.82
N GLU A 423 -0.72 3.75 -11.99
CA GLU A 423 -0.49 3.33 -10.60
C GLU A 423 -0.73 4.51 -9.68
N ILE A 424 -1.89 4.57 -9.00
CA ILE A 424 -2.23 5.61 -8.02
C ILE A 424 -2.40 4.98 -6.64
N GLY A 425 -1.63 5.50 -5.67
CA GLY A 425 -1.84 5.26 -4.25
C GLY A 425 -2.40 6.51 -3.57
N ALA A 426 -3.37 6.33 -2.66
CA ALA A 426 -3.90 7.40 -1.84
C ALA A 426 -3.96 7.00 -0.36
N VAL A 427 -3.69 7.93 0.55
CA VAL A 427 -3.60 7.64 1.99
C VAL A 427 -4.33 8.67 2.84
N ILE A 428 -4.72 8.26 4.06
CA ILE A 428 -5.21 9.15 5.13
C ILE A 428 -4.32 8.99 6.36
N ALA A 429 -4.00 10.11 6.98
CA ALA A 429 -3.21 10.20 8.20
C ALA A 429 -3.83 11.17 9.21
N ALA A 430 -3.49 11.01 10.48
CA ALA A 430 -3.98 11.91 11.52
C ALA A 430 -3.06 12.04 12.73
N ALA A 431 -3.11 13.21 13.39
CA ALA A 431 -2.48 13.47 14.68
C ALA A 431 -3.24 14.52 15.49
N PRO A 432 -3.17 14.50 16.83
CA PRO A 432 -3.61 15.64 17.63
C PRO A 432 -2.83 16.89 17.22
N ARG A 433 -3.51 18.02 16.96
CA ARG A 433 -2.83 19.25 16.55
C ARG A 433 -1.81 19.71 17.58
N SER A 434 -2.09 19.47 18.87
CA SER A 434 -1.19 19.78 19.98
C SER A 434 0.12 18.97 20.00
N ALA A 435 0.22 17.91 19.21
CA ALA A 435 1.44 17.12 19.04
C ALA A 435 2.35 17.64 17.91
N VAL A 436 1.84 18.53 17.04
CA VAL A 436 2.57 19.03 15.88
C VAL A 436 2.99 20.47 16.12
N LYS A 437 4.29 20.72 15.97
CA LYS A 437 4.90 22.05 16.03
C LYS A 437 5.12 22.54 14.59
N ARG A 438 4.70 23.78 14.29
CA ARG A 438 4.92 24.44 12.99
C ARG A 438 5.80 25.67 13.23
N GLU A 439 7.09 25.54 12.96
CA GLU A 439 8.07 26.64 13.12
C GLU A 439 8.90 26.80 11.83
N ASN A 440 9.72 27.85 11.79
CA ASN A 440 10.69 28.08 10.71
C ASN A 440 12.06 27.51 11.05
N SER A 441 12.88 27.33 10.02
CA SER A 441 14.28 26.97 10.13
C SER A 441 15.10 28.22 10.42
N ASP A 442 15.74 28.26 11.58
CA ASP A 442 16.55 29.39 12.02
C ASP A 442 18.05 29.09 11.83
N PRO A 443 18.90 30.09 11.52
CA PRO A 443 20.34 29.88 11.44
C PRO A 443 20.91 29.26 12.71
N GLY A 444 21.63 28.15 12.56
CA GLY A 444 22.17 27.34 13.64
C GLY A 444 21.37 26.06 13.92
N ASP A 445 20.11 25.95 13.45
CA ASP A 445 19.36 24.70 13.53
C ASP A 445 20.09 23.55 12.82
N ILE A 446 19.92 22.34 13.35
CA ILE A 446 20.56 21.12 12.85
C ILE A 446 19.56 20.31 12.05
N ILE A 447 19.99 19.82 10.88
CA ILE A 447 19.20 18.91 10.06
C ILE A 447 19.74 17.49 10.25
N ILE A 448 18.84 16.60 10.66
CA ILE A 448 19.11 15.20 10.92
C ILE A 448 18.48 14.36 9.81
N LEU A 449 19.27 13.50 9.18
CA LEU A 449 18.80 12.46 8.26
C LEU A 449 18.46 11.21 9.08
N LEU A 450 17.25 10.69 8.88
CA LEU A 450 16.67 9.57 9.60
C LEU A 450 16.28 8.46 8.61
N GLY A 451 16.57 7.20 8.95
CA GLY A 451 16.06 6.04 8.20
C GLY A 451 17.10 5.29 7.36
N GLY A 452 16.76 5.04 6.09
CA GLY A 452 17.52 4.20 5.17
C GLY A 452 18.91 4.74 4.81
N ARG A 453 19.81 3.83 4.44
CA ARG A 453 21.15 4.18 3.95
C ARG A 453 21.15 4.50 2.45
N THR A 454 22.08 5.35 2.03
CA THR A 454 22.18 5.88 0.67
C THR A 454 22.99 4.93 -0.23
N GLY A 455 22.45 4.59 -1.39
CA GLY A 455 23.09 3.82 -2.47
C GLY A 455 22.98 4.56 -3.81
N ARG A 456 23.41 3.95 -4.93
CA ARG A 456 23.14 4.48 -6.29
C ARG A 456 21.70 4.26 -6.75
N ASP A 457 20.75 4.28 -5.82
CA ASP A 457 19.35 3.99 -6.11
C ASP A 457 18.68 5.23 -6.71
N GLY A 458 18.06 5.09 -7.88
CA GLY A 458 17.29 6.16 -8.50
C GLY A 458 18.10 7.39 -8.90
N CYS A 459 19.42 7.30 -9.03
CA CYS A 459 20.24 8.41 -9.53
C CYS A 459 19.84 8.76 -10.97
N GLY A 460 19.04 9.82 -11.14
CA GLY A 460 18.44 10.21 -12.42
C GLY A 460 16.98 9.78 -12.60
N GLY A 461 16.33 9.14 -11.62
CA GLY A 461 14.95 8.65 -11.69
C GLY A 461 13.92 9.75 -12.01
N ALA A 462 14.00 10.90 -11.33
CA ALA A 462 13.16 12.07 -11.63
C ALA A 462 13.34 12.63 -13.05
N THR A 463 14.51 12.41 -13.66
CA THR A 463 14.77 12.80 -15.06
C THR A 463 14.30 11.72 -16.04
N GLY A 464 14.39 10.44 -15.67
CA GLY A 464 13.89 9.30 -16.44
C GLY A 464 12.37 9.30 -16.57
N SER A 465 11.64 9.63 -15.48
CA SER A 465 10.18 9.74 -15.47
C SER A 465 9.62 10.77 -16.48
N SER A 466 10.41 11.80 -16.80
CA SER A 466 10.09 12.86 -17.76
C SER A 466 10.47 12.54 -19.22
N LYS A 467 11.14 11.41 -19.49
CA LYS A 467 11.56 10.99 -20.85
C LYS A 467 10.53 10.07 -21.51
N VAL A 468 10.61 9.93 -22.85
CA VAL A 468 9.81 8.99 -23.63
C VAL A 468 10.40 7.60 -23.56
N HIS A 469 9.53 6.60 -23.39
CA HIS A 469 9.90 5.19 -23.49
C HIS A 469 10.18 4.82 -24.94
N THR A 470 11.38 4.28 -25.15
CA THR A 470 11.88 3.71 -26.40
C THR A 470 12.58 2.39 -26.10
N GLU A 471 12.77 1.53 -27.10
CA GLU A 471 13.46 0.24 -26.93
C GLU A 471 14.86 0.42 -26.31
N GLU A 472 15.63 1.43 -26.74
CA GLU A 472 16.99 1.70 -26.22
C GLU A 472 17.01 2.20 -24.76
N SER A 473 15.94 2.86 -24.28
CA SER A 473 15.92 3.41 -22.92
C SER A 473 15.83 2.33 -21.83
N ILE A 474 15.22 1.18 -22.12
CA ILE A 474 14.94 0.11 -21.15
C ILE A 474 16.24 -0.50 -20.58
N GLU A 475 17.28 -0.63 -21.41
CA GLU A 475 18.59 -1.16 -20.98
C GLU A 475 19.36 -0.18 -20.06
N THR A 476 19.11 1.13 -20.18
CA THR A 476 19.76 2.16 -19.36
C THR A 476 19.03 2.50 -18.05
N CYS A 477 17.73 2.15 -17.94
CA CYS A 477 16.86 2.51 -16.81
C CYS A 477 16.99 1.58 -15.58
N GLY A 478 17.86 0.56 -15.61
CA GLY A 478 18.07 -0.38 -14.49
C GLY A 478 18.40 0.28 -13.15
N ALA A 479 19.09 1.43 -13.18
CA ALA A 479 19.43 2.20 -11.98
C ALA A 479 18.27 3.07 -11.44
N GLU A 480 17.18 3.22 -12.21
CA GLU A 480 16.07 4.13 -11.89
C GLU A 480 14.99 3.48 -11.00
N VAL A 481 14.92 2.13 -10.95
CA VAL A 481 13.88 1.43 -10.18
C VAL A 481 14.42 0.89 -8.85
N GLN A 482 13.63 1.08 -7.80
CA GLN A 482 14.02 0.90 -6.41
C GLN A 482 13.13 -0.13 -5.72
N LYS A 483 13.71 -0.92 -4.82
CA LYS A 483 12.97 -1.77 -3.88
C LYS A 483 12.95 -1.12 -2.50
N GLY A 484 11.77 -0.94 -1.94
CA GLY A 484 11.61 -0.33 -0.62
C GLY A 484 11.81 -1.33 0.54
N ASN A 485 12.21 -0.80 1.70
CA ASN A 485 12.38 -1.50 2.97
C ASN A 485 11.29 -1.06 3.98
N ALA A 486 10.09 -1.61 3.83
CA ALA A 486 8.93 -1.31 4.68
C ALA A 486 9.19 -1.41 6.21
N PRO A 487 9.97 -2.40 6.74
CA PRO A 487 10.33 -2.44 8.15
C PRO A 487 11.05 -1.20 8.67
N THR A 488 11.88 -0.53 7.84
CA THR A 488 12.56 0.72 8.23
C THR A 488 11.56 1.88 8.29
N GLU A 489 10.68 2.01 7.30
CA GLU A 489 9.65 3.04 7.30
C GLU A 489 8.65 2.89 8.44
N ARG A 490 8.33 1.65 8.83
CA ARG A 490 7.52 1.36 10.03
C ARG A 490 8.13 1.98 11.30
N LYS A 491 9.45 1.87 11.48
CA LYS A 491 10.14 2.47 12.64
C LYS A 491 9.97 3.99 12.65
N MET A 492 10.04 4.64 11.48
CA MET A 492 9.81 6.08 11.34
C MET A 492 8.37 6.45 11.73
N GLN A 493 7.37 5.70 11.25
CA GLN A 493 5.96 5.92 11.64
C GLN A 493 5.74 5.75 13.14
N ARG A 494 6.39 4.77 13.79
CA ARG A 494 6.31 4.57 15.25
C ARG A 494 6.97 5.72 16.01
N LEU A 495 8.13 6.20 15.55
CA LEU A 495 8.80 7.35 16.14
C LEU A 495 7.92 8.61 16.09
N PHE A 496 7.34 8.90 14.92
CA PHE A 496 6.51 10.10 14.73
C PHE A 496 5.11 9.96 15.34
N ARG A 497 4.77 8.77 15.86
CA ARG A 497 3.56 8.59 16.66
C ARG A 497 3.66 9.15 18.07
N ARG A 498 4.88 9.48 18.51
CA ARG A 498 5.20 9.90 19.88
C ARG A 498 5.17 11.43 20.01
N PRO A 499 4.21 12.01 20.76
CA PRO A 499 4.10 13.46 20.92
C PRO A 499 5.36 14.11 21.54
N GLU A 500 6.11 13.39 22.37
CA GLU A 500 7.38 13.84 22.92
C GLU A 500 8.48 13.99 21.86
N VAL A 501 8.38 13.29 20.73
CA VAL A 501 9.32 13.41 19.61
C VAL A 501 8.86 14.46 18.62
N THR A 502 7.59 14.43 18.21
CA THR A 502 7.06 15.34 17.18
C THR A 502 7.10 16.80 17.60
N LYS A 503 7.12 17.07 18.92
CA LYS A 503 7.28 18.43 19.48
C LYS A 503 8.71 18.97 19.41
N LEU A 504 9.71 18.12 19.18
CA LEU A 504 11.11 18.53 18.98
C LEU A 504 11.38 18.95 17.52
N ILE A 505 10.50 18.56 16.59
CA ILE A 505 10.67 18.79 15.17
C ILE A 505 10.09 20.17 14.81
N LYS A 506 10.93 21.08 14.32
CA LYS A 506 10.51 22.41 13.84
C LYS A 506 9.96 22.33 12.42
N LYS A 507 10.71 21.67 11.55
CA LYS A 507 10.33 21.35 10.17
C LYS A 507 10.74 19.93 9.76
N CYS A 508 10.07 19.36 8.77
CA CYS A 508 10.38 18.04 8.25
C CYS A 508 10.07 17.92 6.76
N ASN A 509 10.87 17.12 6.05
CA ASN A 509 10.63 16.77 4.65
C ASN A 509 10.95 15.29 4.41
N ASP A 510 10.31 14.69 3.43
CA ASP A 510 10.60 13.33 2.99
C ASP A 510 11.67 13.32 1.89
N PHE A 511 12.32 12.17 1.73
CA PHE A 511 13.20 11.94 0.58
C PHE A 511 12.41 11.24 -0.53
N GLY A 512 12.23 11.96 -1.64
CA GLY A 512 11.72 11.47 -2.91
C GLY A 512 12.71 11.79 -4.04
N ALA A 513 12.23 12.49 -5.06
CA ALA A 513 13.02 12.91 -6.22
C ALA A 513 14.17 13.86 -5.85
N GLY A 514 15.37 13.60 -6.39
CA GLY A 514 16.57 14.44 -6.17
C GLY A 514 17.27 14.34 -4.82
N GLY A 515 16.83 13.43 -3.96
CA GLY A 515 17.62 12.98 -2.81
C GLY A 515 17.97 14.08 -1.81
N VAL A 516 19.21 14.05 -1.33
CA VAL A 516 19.75 15.02 -0.34
C VAL A 516 19.63 16.45 -0.86
N SER A 517 19.92 16.67 -2.14
CA SER A 517 19.95 18.01 -2.72
C SER A 517 18.59 18.70 -2.65
N VAL A 518 17.50 17.97 -2.90
CA VAL A 518 16.13 18.48 -2.88
C VAL A 518 15.54 18.44 -1.47
N ALA A 519 15.49 17.25 -0.85
CA ALA A 519 14.80 17.04 0.41
C ALA A 519 15.35 17.92 1.54
N ILE A 520 16.69 18.00 1.67
CA ILE A 520 17.33 18.88 2.65
C ILE A 520 17.33 20.33 2.15
N GLY A 521 17.57 20.51 0.84
CA GLY A 521 17.59 21.83 0.21
C GLY A 521 16.29 22.62 0.39
N GLU A 522 15.13 21.98 0.53
CA GLU A 522 13.85 22.66 0.73
C GLU A 522 13.55 23.05 2.18
N LEU A 523 14.33 22.56 3.15
CA LEU A 523 14.06 22.80 4.57
C LEU A 523 14.41 24.22 5.03
N ALA A 524 15.32 24.92 4.35
CA ALA A 524 15.73 26.28 4.70
C ALA A 524 16.32 27.03 3.51
N ASP A 525 16.17 28.36 3.49
CA ASP A 525 16.72 29.21 2.43
C ASP A 525 18.25 29.07 2.28
N GLY A 526 18.95 28.89 3.40
CA GLY A 526 20.40 28.76 3.48
C GLY A 526 20.82 27.58 4.34
N LEU A 527 21.69 26.70 3.82
CA LEU A 527 22.20 25.56 4.57
C LEU A 527 23.51 25.02 3.99
N ILE A 528 24.29 24.39 4.85
CA ILE A 528 25.50 23.64 4.49
C ILE A 528 25.30 22.18 4.85
N VAL A 529 25.36 21.31 3.85
CA VAL A 529 25.30 19.84 3.99
C VAL A 529 26.69 19.25 3.90
N ASP A 530 27.01 18.33 4.81
CA ASP A 530 28.22 17.52 4.80
C ASP A 530 27.89 16.12 4.25
N LEU A 531 28.22 15.89 2.97
CA LEU A 531 27.95 14.62 2.30
C LEU A 531 28.81 13.47 2.83
N ASP A 532 29.91 13.74 3.53
CA ASP A 532 30.72 12.68 4.14
C ASP A 532 30.02 12.04 5.35
N LYS A 533 29.03 12.72 5.94
CA LYS A 533 28.21 12.21 7.05
C LYS A 533 26.99 11.41 6.61
N VAL A 534 26.61 11.47 5.34
CA VAL A 534 25.44 10.75 4.83
C VAL A 534 25.67 9.23 4.94
N PRO A 535 24.80 8.47 5.64
CA PRO A 535 24.95 7.03 5.77
C PRO A 535 24.91 6.32 4.41
N LYS A 536 25.83 5.37 4.17
CA LYS A 536 26.00 4.67 2.89
C LYS A 536 25.68 3.19 3.01
N LYS A 537 25.04 2.61 1.99
CA LYS A 537 24.84 1.14 1.87
C LYS A 537 26.16 0.42 1.64
N TYR A 538 27.02 1.03 0.83
CA TYR A 538 28.34 0.53 0.47
C TYR A 538 29.29 1.69 0.15
N GLU A 539 30.60 1.44 0.22
CA GLU A 539 31.62 2.42 -0.18
C GLU A 539 31.68 2.58 -1.71
N GLY A 540 32.34 3.63 -2.20
CA GLY A 540 32.50 3.85 -3.64
C GLY A 540 31.40 4.69 -4.30
N LEU A 541 30.57 5.38 -3.51
CA LEU A 541 29.66 6.43 -3.97
C LEU A 541 30.41 7.77 -4.11
N ASP A 542 30.31 8.42 -5.27
CA ASP A 542 30.88 9.75 -5.47
C ASP A 542 30.00 10.87 -4.87
N GLY A 543 30.52 12.10 -4.83
CA GLY A 543 29.80 13.25 -4.28
C GLY A 543 28.51 13.61 -5.05
N THR A 544 28.44 13.32 -6.35
CA THR A 544 27.22 13.52 -7.15
C THR A 544 26.18 12.48 -6.77
N GLU A 545 26.56 11.20 -6.76
CA GLU A 545 25.68 10.09 -6.39
C GLU A 545 25.09 10.29 -4.98
N LEU A 546 25.90 10.72 -4.01
CA LEU A 546 25.41 11.05 -2.67
C LEU A 546 24.40 12.22 -2.64
N ALA A 547 24.61 13.23 -3.49
CA ALA A 547 23.76 14.42 -3.53
C ALA A 547 22.37 14.14 -4.13
N ILE A 548 22.29 13.32 -5.19
CA ILE A 548 21.06 13.11 -5.97
C ILE A 548 20.43 11.72 -5.79
N SER A 549 21.03 10.84 -4.99
CA SER A 549 20.48 9.50 -4.73
C SER A 549 19.08 9.57 -4.14
N GLU A 550 18.17 8.81 -4.73
CA GLU A 550 16.75 8.74 -4.40
C GLU A 550 16.43 7.52 -3.52
N SER A 551 17.42 6.91 -2.85
CA SER A 551 17.22 5.79 -1.91
C SER A 551 16.01 6.00 -0.99
N GLN A 552 15.21 4.95 -0.82
CA GLN A 552 13.95 4.98 -0.07
C GLN A 552 14.14 5.01 1.45
N GLU A 553 13.00 5.18 2.13
CA GLU A 553 12.82 5.19 3.58
C GLU A 553 13.69 6.20 4.34
N ARG A 554 13.88 7.40 3.78
CA ARG A 554 14.61 8.49 4.41
C ARG A 554 13.71 9.69 4.69
N MET A 555 13.98 10.38 5.80
CA MET A 555 13.35 11.62 6.22
C MET A 555 14.41 12.62 6.70
N ALA A 556 14.17 13.91 6.52
CA ALA A 556 15.00 14.97 7.07
C ALA A 556 14.19 15.80 8.07
N VAL A 557 14.72 15.98 9.28
CA VAL A 557 14.08 16.79 10.33
C VAL A 557 14.98 17.95 10.73
N VAL A 558 14.38 19.11 10.96
CA VAL A 558 15.02 20.31 11.51
C VAL A 558 14.74 20.37 13.00
N VAL A 559 15.80 20.41 13.80
CA VAL A 559 15.75 20.36 15.27
C VAL A 559 16.62 21.48 15.85
N ASP A 560 16.16 22.09 16.94
CA ASP A 560 16.95 23.07 17.69
C ASP A 560 18.22 22.40 18.26
N PRO A 561 19.40 23.04 18.24
CA PRO A 561 20.64 22.45 18.74
C PRO A 561 20.56 21.91 20.17
N SER A 562 19.70 22.51 21.02
CA SER A 562 19.49 22.05 22.40
C SER A 562 18.72 20.74 22.50
N ASP A 563 17.93 20.40 21.49
CA ASP A 563 17.04 19.22 21.46
C ASP A 563 17.64 18.04 20.67
N VAL A 564 18.71 18.25 19.89
CA VAL A 564 19.34 17.21 19.03
C VAL A 564 19.66 15.93 19.79
N LYS A 565 20.28 16.04 20.97
CA LYS A 565 20.67 14.86 21.76
C LYS A 565 19.45 14.04 22.20
N GLU A 566 18.36 14.72 22.55
CA GLU A 566 17.12 14.06 22.96
C GLU A 566 16.45 13.38 21.76
N PHE A 567 16.40 14.05 20.61
CA PHE A 567 15.87 13.47 19.37
C PHE A 567 16.62 12.20 18.95
N LEU A 568 17.97 12.24 18.94
CA LEU A 568 18.80 11.08 18.59
C LEU A 568 18.60 9.90 19.56
N ALA A 569 18.37 10.19 20.85
CA ALA A 569 18.07 9.15 21.83
C ALA A 569 16.73 8.46 21.54
N TYR A 570 15.69 9.21 21.17
CA TYR A 570 14.40 8.63 20.79
C TYR A 570 14.47 7.82 19.48
N ALA A 571 15.27 8.25 18.50
CA ALA A 571 15.52 7.46 17.30
C ALA A 571 16.21 6.11 17.62
N ALA A 572 17.19 6.12 18.53
CA ALA A 572 17.87 4.91 18.99
C ALA A 572 16.92 3.96 19.76
N GLU A 573 15.96 4.47 20.53
CA GLU A 573 14.91 3.65 21.17
C GLU A 573 14.05 2.89 20.16
N GLU A 574 13.83 3.47 18.97
CA GLU A 574 13.08 2.84 17.87
C GLU A 574 13.96 2.00 16.92
N ASN A 575 15.22 1.75 17.30
CA ASN A 575 16.17 0.96 16.52
C ASN A 575 16.38 1.53 15.10
N LEU A 576 16.48 2.86 15.03
CA LEU A 576 16.50 3.64 13.80
C LEU A 576 17.78 4.50 13.72
N GLU A 577 18.44 4.45 12.57
CA GLU A 577 19.66 5.24 12.31
C GLU A 577 19.29 6.71 12.08
N ALA A 578 19.99 7.62 12.75
CA ALA A 578 19.79 9.05 12.66
C ALA A 578 21.13 9.78 12.76
N VAL A 579 21.42 10.68 11.81
CA VAL A 579 22.72 11.36 11.69
C VAL A 579 22.54 12.84 11.39
N GLU A 580 23.28 13.69 12.10
CA GLU A 580 23.39 15.12 11.82
C GLU A 580 24.15 15.35 10.52
N VAL A 581 23.48 15.83 9.47
CA VAL A 581 24.07 15.96 8.12
C VAL A 581 24.18 17.40 7.64
N ALA A 582 23.42 18.34 8.19
CA ALA A 582 23.47 19.73 7.75
C ALA A 582 23.19 20.73 8.87
N VAL A 583 23.59 21.98 8.63
CA VAL A 583 23.33 23.12 9.53
C VAL A 583 22.69 24.25 8.72
N VAL A 584 21.63 24.85 9.26
CA VAL A 584 20.96 26.00 8.65
C VAL A 584 21.84 27.24 8.80
N THR A 585 22.01 28.00 7.72
CA THR A 585 22.86 29.20 7.67
C THR A 585 22.06 30.45 7.35
N LYS A 586 22.62 31.62 7.68
CA LYS A 586 21.99 32.91 7.38
C LYS A 586 22.12 33.27 5.90
N GLU A 587 23.23 32.89 5.28
CA GLU A 587 23.47 33.07 3.86
C GLU A 587 22.53 32.17 3.06
N ALA A 588 21.65 32.76 2.24
CA ALA A 588 20.64 32.05 1.44
C ALA A 588 21.26 31.31 0.24
N ARG A 589 22.00 30.25 0.53
CA ARG A 589 22.69 29.38 -0.43
C ARG A 589 22.55 27.92 -0.04
N LEU A 590 22.45 27.06 -1.05
CA LEU A 590 22.60 25.62 -0.90
C LEU A 590 24.08 25.27 -1.11
N VAL A 591 24.74 24.80 -0.05
CA VAL A 591 26.13 24.35 -0.12
C VAL A 591 26.19 22.86 0.21
N LEU A 592 26.70 22.05 -0.71
CA LEU A 592 27.01 20.64 -0.47
C LEU A 592 28.53 20.46 -0.46
N ASN A 593 29.07 20.06 0.68
CA ASN A 593 30.49 19.78 0.86
C ASN A 593 30.75 18.28 0.77
N TRP A 594 31.80 17.89 0.03
CA TRP A 594 32.29 16.53 -0.02
C TRP A 594 33.82 16.53 -0.02
N ARG A 595 34.42 15.80 0.93
CA ARG A 595 35.87 15.69 1.12
C ARG A 595 36.56 17.05 1.24
N GLY A 596 35.89 18.00 1.93
CA GLY A 596 36.39 19.35 2.16
C GLY A 596 36.26 20.30 0.96
N LYS A 597 35.57 19.91 -0.11
CA LYS A 597 35.31 20.75 -1.30
C LYS A 597 33.82 21.03 -1.45
N ASP A 598 33.48 22.27 -1.75
CA ASP A 598 32.12 22.65 -2.13
C ASP A 598 31.86 22.17 -3.56
N ILE A 599 31.17 21.04 -3.68
CA ILE A 599 30.79 20.49 -4.98
C ILE A 599 29.47 21.09 -5.48
N VAL A 600 28.67 21.68 -4.60
CA VAL A 600 27.52 22.53 -4.94
C VAL A 600 27.58 23.78 -4.10
N ASN A 601 27.44 24.94 -4.73
CA ASN A 601 27.35 26.22 -4.05
C ASN A 601 26.50 27.20 -4.87
N ILE A 602 25.18 27.14 -4.73
CA ILE A 602 24.22 27.88 -5.57
C ILE A 602 23.39 28.81 -4.69
N SER A 603 23.10 30.03 -5.17
CA SER A 603 22.20 30.95 -4.47
C SER A 603 20.75 30.45 -4.50
N ARG A 604 20.03 30.62 -3.38
CA ARG A 604 18.60 30.29 -3.28
C ARG A 604 17.79 31.00 -4.36
N ALA A 605 18.06 32.29 -4.55
CA ALA A 605 17.40 33.11 -5.56
C ALA A 605 17.53 32.56 -6.99
N PHE A 606 18.66 31.93 -7.34
CA PHE A 606 18.83 31.29 -8.64
C PHE A 606 18.18 29.91 -8.69
N LEU A 607 18.28 29.12 -7.61
CA LEU A 607 17.53 27.86 -7.52
C LEU A 607 16.03 28.10 -7.73
N ASP A 608 15.47 29.20 -7.22
CA ASP A 608 14.03 29.51 -7.28
C ASP A 608 13.57 30.10 -8.62
N THR A 609 14.46 30.33 -9.60
CA THR A 609 14.04 30.85 -10.92
C THR A 609 13.25 29.85 -11.76
N ASN A 610 13.37 28.55 -11.46
CA ASN A 610 12.67 27.46 -12.18
C ASN A 610 13.03 27.35 -13.66
N GLY A 611 14.31 27.54 -14.01
CA GLY A 611 14.76 27.48 -15.41
C GLY A 611 14.29 28.68 -16.25
N ALA A 612 14.27 28.50 -17.57
CA ALA A 612 13.87 29.51 -18.54
C ALA A 612 12.35 29.53 -18.74
N HIS A 613 11.78 30.72 -18.97
CA HIS A 613 10.35 30.91 -19.24
C HIS A 613 9.89 30.14 -20.49
N GLN A 614 8.78 29.41 -20.39
CA GLN A 614 8.21 28.61 -21.46
C GLN A 614 6.80 29.07 -21.84
N GLU A 615 6.47 28.99 -23.13
CA GLU A 615 5.22 29.49 -23.70
C GLU A 615 4.68 28.50 -24.76
N THR A 616 3.36 28.34 -24.81
CA THR A 616 2.67 27.52 -25.81
C THR A 616 1.27 28.09 -26.14
N SER A 617 0.55 27.43 -27.05
CA SER A 617 -0.85 27.71 -27.37
C SER A 617 -1.70 26.45 -27.19
N VAL A 618 -3.00 26.62 -26.97
CA VAL A 618 -3.97 25.52 -26.81
C VAL A 618 -5.03 25.63 -27.88
N LEU A 619 -5.27 24.52 -28.59
CA LEU A 619 -6.42 24.35 -29.48
C LEU A 619 -7.36 23.31 -28.87
N VAL A 620 -8.46 23.79 -28.28
CA VAL A 620 -9.42 22.98 -27.54
C VAL A 620 -10.33 22.21 -28.49
N ASP A 621 -10.28 20.89 -28.40
CA ASP A 621 -11.18 19.95 -29.07
C ASP A 621 -12.56 19.96 -28.41
N ILE A 622 -13.60 19.91 -29.24
CA ILE A 622 -15.00 19.83 -28.79
C ILE A 622 -15.52 18.41 -29.01
N PRO A 623 -16.12 17.75 -28.00
CA PRO A 623 -16.66 16.40 -28.16
C PRO A 623 -17.79 16.34 -29.19
N ASP A 624 -17.91 15.21 -29.90
CA ASP A 624 -19.03 14.97 -30.83
C ASP A 624 -20.26 14.47 -30.06
N GLU A 625 -21.42 15.05 -30.36
CA GLU A 625 -22.72 14.70 -29.78
C GLU A 625 -23.22 13.32 -30.22
N LYS A 626 -22.75 12.85 -31.38
CA LYS A 626 -23.09 11.51 -31.92
C LYS A 626 -22.43 10.39 -31.14
N ASP A 627 -21.25 10.67 -30.57
CA ASP A 627 -20.46 9.72 -29.80
C ASP A 627 -20.70 9.86 -28.28
N ASN A 628 -21.77 10.57 -27.89
CA ASN A 628 -22.08 10.85 -26.49
C ASN A 628 -22.20 9.58 -25.66
N TYR A 629 -21.22 9.39 -24.76
CA TYR A 629 -21.09 8.22 -23.92
C TYR A 629 -22.19 8.10 -22.86
N LEU A 630 -22.93 9.17 -22.57
CA LEU A 630 -23.99 9.21 -21.56
C LEU A 630 -25.35 8.74 -22.11
N LYS A 631 -25.49 8.55 -23.43
CA LYS A 631 -26.76 8.12 -24.04
C LYS A 631 -26.97 6.62 -23.81
N ALA A 632 -28.19 6.27 -23.38
CA ALA A 632 -28.61 4.89 -23.26
C ALA A 632 -28.58 4.19 -24.64
N LYS A 633 -28.27 2.89 -24.62
CA LYS A 633 -28.26 2.05 -25.82
C LYS A 633 -29.48 1.15 -25.81
N GLU A 634 -29.95 0.77 -27.01
CA GLU A 634 -31.07 -0.17 -27.17
C GLU A 634 -30.72 -1.56 -26.61
N VAL A 635 -31.69 -2.22 -25.99
CA VAL A 635 -31.52 -3.51 -25.32
C VAL A 635 -32.57 -4.50 -25.83
N GLU A 636 -32.12 -5.48 -26.62
CA GLU A 636 -33.00 -6.52 -27.18
C GLU A 636 -33.14 -7.75 -26.27
N ASP A 637 -32.05 -8.14 -25.58
CA ASP A 637 -32.01 -9.29 -24.67
C ASP A 637 -31.46 -8.86 -23.29
N VAL A 638 -32.39 -8.62 -22.37
CA VAL A 638 -32.06 -8.22 -20.99
C VAL A 638 -31.24 -9.30 -20.29
N LYS A 639 -31.56 -10.61 -20.46
CA LYS A 639 -30.84 -11.67 -19.74
C LYS A 639 -29.39 -11.77 -20.23
N GLY A 640 -29.20 -11.85 -21.54
CA GLY A 640 -27.87 -11.94 -22.14
C GLY A 640 -27.03 -10.69 -21.84
N LYS A 641 -27.63 -9.50 -21.91
CA LYS A 641 -26.94 -8.24 -21.58
C LYS A 641 -26.58 -8.16 -20.09
N TRP A 642 -27.43 -8.62 -19.18
CA TRP A 642 -27.15 -8.66 -17.74
C TRP A 642 -25.92 -9.50 -17.44
N LEU A 643 -25.88 -10.75 -17.92
CA LEU A 643 -24.75 -11.64 -17.71
C LEU A 643 -23.47 -11.10 -18.37
N LYS A 644 -23.58 -10.54 -19.59
CA LYS A 644 -22.43 -9.91 -20.26
C LYS A 644 -21.89 -8.70 -19.49
N THR A 645 -22.76 -7.88 -18.91
CA THR A 645 -22.34 -6.75 -18.07
C THR A 645 -21.62 -7.24 -16.82
N LEU A 646 -22.09 -8.31 -16.17
CA LEU A 646 -21.39 -8.88 -15.00
C LEU A 646 -20.02 -9.49 -15.35
N ALA A 647 -19.85 -9.95 -16.59
CA ALA A 647 -18.58 -10.48 -17.08
C ALA A 647 -17.59 -9.39 -17.57
N ASP A 648 -18.02 -8.13 -17.69
CA ASP A 648 -17.17 -7.03 -18.15
C ASP A 648 -15.99 -6.81 -17.19
N LEU A 649 -14.80 -6.52 -17.70
CA LEU A 649 -13.59 -6.36 -16.89
C LEU A 649 -13.72 -5.28 -15.81
N ASN A 650 -14.50 -4.22 -16.05
CA ASN A 650 -14.72 -3.15 -15.07
C ASN A 650 -15.83 -3.48 -14.06
N GLU A 651 -16.62 -4.53 -14.31
CA GLU A 651 -17.74 -4.94 -13.45
C GLU A 651 -17.50 -6.23 -12.67
N CYS A 652 -16.78 -7.18 -13.26
CA CYS A 652 -16.49 -8.50 -12.71
C CYS A 652 -15.75 -8.42 -11.37
N SER A 653 -15.75 -9.52 -10.64
CA SER A 653 -15.14 -9.62 -9.32
C SER A 653 -13.63 -9.41 -9.40
N GLN A 654 -13.14 -8.52 -8.55
CA GLN A 654 -11.70 -8.33 -8.30
C GLN A 654 -11.32 -8.83 -6.91
N LYS A 655 -12.12 -9.71 -6.31
CA LYS A 655 -11.93 -10.19 -4.93
C LYS A 655 -10.55 -10.81 -4.71
N GLY A 656 -10.06 -11.63 -5.63
CA GLY A 656 -8.73 -12.23 -5.53
C GLY A 656 -7.58 -11.22 -5.56
N LEU A 657 -7.75 -10.07 -6.23
CA LEU A 657 -6.82 -8.95 -6.17
C LEU A 657 -6.89 -8.27 -4.79
N VAL A 658 -8.10 -7.93 -4.34
CA VAL A 658 -8.34 -7.19 -3.09
C VAL A 658 -7.88 -7.97 -1.85
N GLU A 659 -8.05 -9.28 -1.83
CA GLU A 659 -7.63 -10.14 -0.72
C GLU A 659 -6.11 -10.19 -0.50
N ARG A 660 -5.29 -9.64 -1.41
CA ARG A 660 -3.84 -9.51 -1.20
C ARG A 660 -3.49 -8.44 -0.17
N PHE A 661 -4.39 -7.50 0.09
CA PHE A 661 -4.14 -6.31 0.89
C PHE A 661 -4.81 -6.41 2.28
N ASP A 662 -4.05 -6.17 3.35
CA ASP A 662 -4.59 -6.16 4.72
C ASP A 662 -5.62 -5.04 4.89
N GLY A 663 -6.88 -5.39 5.14
CA GLY A 663 -7.96 -4.44 5.35
C GLY A 663 -8.34 -4.23 6.82
N SER A 664 -7.63 -4.85 7.77
CA SER A 664 -8.10 -5.03 9.16
C SER A 664 -7.14 -4.52 10.23
N ILE A 665 -5.86 -4.34 9.90
CA ILE A 665 -4.83 -3.90 10.85
C ILE A 665 -5.13 -2.52 11.47
N GLY A 666 -4.75 -2.32 12.73
CA GLY A 666 -5.04 -1.11 13.50
C GLY A 666 -6.39 -1.12 14.21
N ALA A 667 -7.20 -2.18 14.01
CA ALA A 667 -8.54 -2.35 14.57
C ALA A 667 -9.46 -1.14 14.34
N GLY A 668 -9.29 -0.47 13.19
CA GLY A 668 -9.94 0.80 12.87
C GLY A 668 -10.90 0.75 11.67
N SER A 669 -10.78 -0.24 10.80
CA SER A 669 -11.61 -0.33 9.59
C SER A 669 -13.09 -0.53 9.92
N VAL A 670 -13.91 0.47 9.59
CA VAL A 670 -15.35 0.41 9.78
C VAL A 670 -15.97 -0.49 8.71
N LEU A 671 -15.51 -0.32 7.46
CA LEU A 671 -15.88 -1.17 6.34
C LEU A 671 -14.71 -2.07 5.94
N MET A 672 -14.95 -3.38 5.89
CA MET A 672 -14.09 -4.30 5.14
C MET A 672 -14.36 -4.11 3.63
N PRO A 673 -13.40 -4.39 2.74
CA PRO A 673 -13.58 -4.18 1.30
C PRO A 673 -14.76 -4.94 0.68
N TYR A 674 -15.10 -6.10 1.25
CA TYR A 674 -16.27 -6.89 0.88
C TYR A 674 -17.16 -7.17 2.11
N GLY A 675 -18.46 -6.93 1.96
CA GLY A 675 -19.47 -7.09 2.99
C GLY A 675 -20.49 -8.20 2.74
N GLY A 676 -21.38 -8.36 3.72
CA GLY A 676 -22.40 -9.40 3.76
C GLY A 676 -21.93 -10.70 4.41
N LYS A 677 -22.87 -11.60 4.70
CA LYS A 677 -22.62 -12.93 5.31
C LYS A 677 -21.58 -13.74 4.53
N TYR A 678 -21.55 -13.60 3.21
CA TYR A 678 -20.63 -14.32 2.32
C TYR A 678 -19.47 -13.45 1.80
N GLN A 679 -19.37 -12.18 2.20
CA GLN A 679 -18.28 -11.27 1.77
C GLN A 679 -18.17 -11.15 0.23
N LEU A 680 -19.30 -10.94 -0.43
CA LEU A 680 -19.42 -10.85 -1.90
C LEU A 680 -19.99 -9.51 -2.40
N THR A 681 -20.33 -8.57 -1.51
CA THR A 681 -20.71 -7.22 -1.90
C THR A 681 -19.52 -6.27 -1.77
N GLU A 682 -19.04 -5.73 -2.89
CA GLU A 682 -17.98 -4.72 -2.96
C GLU A 682 -18.45 -3.40 -2.29
N THR A 683 -17.58 -2.73 -1.53
CA THR A 683 -17.84 -1.35 -1.07
C THR A 683 -17.57 -0.33 -2.18
N GLN A 684 -17.88 0.96 -1.97
CA GLN A 684 -17.53 2.04 -2.91
C GLN A 684 -16.71 3.18 -2.26
N ALA A 685 -16.43 3.04 -0.96
CA ALA A 685 -15.65 3.95 -0.17
C ALA A 685 -14.89 3.15 0.90
N MET A 686 -13.70 3.61 1.26
CA MET A 686 -13.05 3.15 2.50
C MET A 686 -13.47 4.03 3.67
N VAL A 687 -13.71 3.41 4.82
CA VAL A 687 -14.10 4.10 6.06
C VAL A 687 -13.35 3.49 7.24
N ALA A 688 -12.68 4.31 8.03
CA ALA A 688 -12.09 3.87 9.30
C ALA A 688 -12.25 4.90 10.40
N LYS A 689 -12.17 4.42 11.63
CA LYS A 689 -12.09 5.23 12.83
C LYS A 689 -10.78 6.01 12.86
N LEU A 690 -10.84 7.23 13.37
CA LEU A 690 -9.63 8.00 13.65
C LEU A 690 -8.73 7.21 14.62
N PRO A 691 -7.41 7.14 14.40
CA PRO A 691 -6.56 6.26 15.18
C PRO A 691 -6.25 6.91 16.53
N VAL A 692 -7.16 6.90 17.49
CA VAL A 692 -6.86 7.39 18.85
C VAL A 692 -6.04 6.34 19.62
N LEU A 693 -5.01 6.77 20.36
CA LEU A 693 -4.21 5.86 21.18
C LEU A 693 -4.95 5.44 22.47
N LYS A 694 -5.72 6.36 23.05
CA LYS A 694 -6.47 6.19 24.30
C LYS A 694 -7.83 6.86 24.20
N GLY A 695 -8.77 6.39 25.01
CA GLY A 695 -10.13 6.90 25.07
C GLY A 695 -11.03 6.36 23.95
N LYS A 696 -12.31 6.71 24.03
CA LYS A 696 -13.32 6.35 23.03
C LYS A 696 -13.52 7.51 22.06
N CYS A 697 -13.49 7.18 20.76
CA CYS A 697 -13.74 8.11 19.67
C CYS A 697 -14.75 7.47 18.69
N ASP A 698 -15.73 8.26 18.28
CA ASP A 698 -16.78 7.92 17.32
C ASP A 698 -16.56 8.58 15.94
N THR A 699 -15.51 9.38 15.79
CA THR A 699 -15.15 10.04 14.54
C THR A 699 -14.54 9.04 13.56
N VAL A 700 -15.00 9.08 12.32
CA VAL A 700 -14.49 8.27 11.20
C VAL A 700 -14.08 9.17 10.04
N THR A 701 -13.11 8.70 9.25
CA THR A 701 -12.74 9.29 7.98
C THR A 701 -13.23 8.42 6.84
N MET A 702 -13.66 9.06 5.77
CA MET A 702 -14.17 8.44 4.56
C MET A 702 -13.35 8.90 3.37
N MET A 703 -13.03 7.98 2.45
CA MET A 703 -12.49 8.35 1.14
C MET A 703 -13.13 7.51 0.05
N ALA A 704 -13.50 8.18 -1.04
CA ALA A 704 -14.00 7.56 -2.26
C ALA A 704 -13.32 8.18 -3.48
N TYR A 705 -13.27 7.44 -4.58
CA TYR A 705 -12.74 7.92 -5.85
C TYR A 705 -13.84 7.98 -6.92
N GLY A 706 -13.66 8.83 -7.93
CA GLY A 706 -14.47 8.88 -9.13
C GLY A 706 -13.59 9.07 -10.36
N PHE A 707 -13.78 8.22 -11.37
CA PHE A 707 -13.10 8.25 -12.66
C PHE A 707 -13.69 7.18 -13.60
N ASP A 708 -13.92 7.53 -14.87
CA ASP A 708 -14.23 6.57 -15.94
C ASP A 708 -13.39 6.94 -17.19
N PRO A 709 -12.54 6.03 -17.71
CA PRO A 709 -11.64 6.32 -18.82
C PRO A 709 -12.37 6.48 -20.16
N TYR A 710 -13.51 5.81 -20.35
CA TYR A 710 -14.28 5.89 -21.60
C TYR A 710 -15.03 7.22 -21.69
N LEU A 711 -15.64 7.66 -20.58
CA LEU A 711 -16.25 8.98 -20.49
C LEU A 711 -15.23 10.08 -20.69
N SER A 712 -14.06 9.96 -20.05
CA SER A 712 -13.00 10.96 -20.15
C SER A 712 -12.38 11.00 -21.54
N LYS A 713 -12.28 9.86 -22.24
CA LYS A 713 -11.84 9.78 -23.64
C LYS A 713 -12.83 10.44 -24.61
N TRP A 714 -14.14 10.30 -24.39
CA TRP A 714 -15.15 11.03 -25.16
C TRP A 714 -15.05 12.53 -24.90
N SER A 715 -15.05 12.94 -23.63
CA SER A 715 -14.90 14.34 -23.25
C SER A 715 -14.17 14.49 -21.92
N PRO A 716 -12.92 14.98 -21.91
CA PRO A 716 -12.19 15.24 -20.66
C PRO A 716 -12.92 16.23 -19.75
N TYR A 717 -13.65 17.21 -20.34
CA TYR A 717 -14.46 18.19 -19.61
C TYR A 717 -15.61 17.52 -18.84
N HIS A 718 -16.41 16.67 -19.50
CA HIS A 718 -17.48 15.94 -18.83
C HIS A 718 -16.92 14.87 -17.88
N GLY A 719 -15.88 14.14 -18.32
CA GLY A 719 -15.19 13.14 -17.52
C GLY A 719 -14.76 13.67 -16.15
N ALA A 720 -14.13 14.85 -16.11
CA ALA A 720 -13.74 15.49 -14.86
C ALA A 720 -14.94 15.91 -13.99
N MET A 721 -16.02 16.47 -14.58
CA MET A 721 -17.22 16.83 -13.82
C MET A 721 -17.91 15.62 -13.18
N TYR A 722 -18.04 14.53 -13.94
CA TYR A 722 -18.65 13.31 -13.47
C TYR A 722 -17.73 12.54 -12.51
N ALA A 723 -16.41 12.60 -12.67
CA ALA A 723 -15.45 12.10 -11.68
C ALA A 723 -15.67 12.74 -10.30
N VAL A 724 -15.79 14.08 -10.26
CA VAL A 724 -16.11 14.80 -9.01
C VAL A 724 -17.48 14.39 -8.48
N THR A 725 -18.51 14.41 -9.33
CA THR A 725 -19.89 14.06 -8.94
C THR A 725 -20.00 12.65 -8.39
N ASP A 726 -19.36 11.68 -9.03
CA ASP A 726 -19.36 10.26 -8.66
C ASP A 726 -18.62 10.03 -7.32
N SER A 727 -17.45 10.66 -7.12
CA SER A 727 -16.73 10.57 -5.84
C SER A 727 -17.56 11.13 -4.67
N VAL A 728 -18.32 12.22 -4.88
CA VAL A 728 -19.25 12.79 -3.88
C VAL A 728 -20.41 11.84 -3.61
N ALA A 729 -21.02 11.29 -4.67
CA ALA A 729 -22.14 10.37 -4.54
C ALA A 729 -21.77 9.14 -3.69
N LYS A 730 -20.54 8.62 -3.85
CA LYS A 730 -20.04 7.46 -3.10
C LYS A 730 -19.87 7.76 -1.61
N ILE A 731 -19.41 8.96 -1.26
CA ILE A 731 -19.38 9.42 0.14
C ILE A 731 -20.80 9.47 0.73
N VAL A 732 -21.75 10.06 -0.01
CA VAL A 732 -23.17 10.16 0.43
C VAL A 732 -23.83 8.79 0.57
N ALA A 733 -23.60 7.88 -0.37
CA ALA A 733 -24.13 6.51 -0.32
C ALA A 733 -23.58 5.71 0.87
N ALA A 734 -22.37 6.01 1.33
CA ALA A 734 -21.80 5.43 2.55
C ALA A 734 -22.24 6.16 3.85
N GLY A 735 -23.03 7.24 3.74
CA GLY A 735 -23.59 7.99 4.88
C GLY A 735 -22.91 9.34 5.18
N GLY A 736 -21.91 9.74 4.40
CA GLY A 736 -21.19 11.01 4.60
C GLY A 736 -22.00 12.26 4.25
N ASP A 737 -21.52 13.40 4.73
CA ASP A 737 -22.13 14.72 4.51
C ASP A 737 -21.38 15.45 3.39
N TYR A 738 -22.02 15.61 2.22
CA TYR A 738 -21.35 16.19 1.06
C TYR A 738 -20.79 17.60 1.33
N THR A 739 -21.36 18.36 2.26
CA THR A 739 -20.95 19.75 2.52
C THR A 739 -19.58 19.88 3.16
N LYS A 740 -19.08 18.79 3.75
CA LYS A 740 -17.79 18.72 4.45
C LYS A 740 -16.66 18.16 3.57
N ILE A 741 -16.98 17.75 2.36
CA ILE A 741 -16.00 17.08 1.50
C ILE A 741 -14.87 18.04 1.12
N ARG A 742 -13.65 17.50 1.11
CA ARG A 742 -12.47 18.11 0.49
C ARG A 742 -11.94 17.16 -0.58
N PHE A 743 -11.42 17.72 -1.66
CA PHE A 743 -10.86 16.92 -2.74
C PHE A 743 -9.34 16.95 -2.77
N THR A 744 -8.79 15.91 -3.39
CA THR A 744 -7.48 15.94 -4.02
C THR A 744 -7.59 15.26 -5.38
N PHE A 745 -6.93 15.79 -6.40
CA PHE A 745 -7.06 15.32 -7.79
C PHE A 745 -5.77 14.66 -8.28
N GLN A 746 -5.91 13.62 -9.10
CA GLN A 746 -4.78 13.00 -9.78
C GLN A 746 -4.95 13.12 -11.29
N GLU A 747 -4.00 13.81 -11.93
CA GLU A 747 -3.94 13.98 -13.37
C GLU A 747 -2.97 12.98 -14.01
N TYR A 748 -3.40 12.29 -15.06
CA TYR A 748 -2.53 11.47 -15.90
C TYR A 748 -2.89 11.63 -17.37
N PHE A 749 -1.96 12.22 -18.13
CA PHE A 749 -2.18 12.53 -19.54
C PHE A 749 -0.99 12.08 -20.38
N ARG A 750 -1.26 12.02 -21.68
CA ARG A 750 -0.25 11.87 -22.72
C ARG A 750 0.84 12.95 -22.65
N ARG A 751 1.99 12.70 -23.28
CA ARG A 751 3.09 13.68 -23.35
C ARG A 751 2.71 14.94 -24.11
N MET A 752 3.04 16.12 -23.58
CA MET A 752 2.86 17.39 -24.27
C MET A 752 3.96 17.65 -25.32
N THR A 753 3.60 18.34 -26.41
CA THR A 753 4.54 18.78 -27.46
C THR A 753 4.20 20.22 -27.90
N GLU A 754 4.88 20.74 -28.91
CA GLU A 754 4.54 22.03 -29.51
C GLU A 754 3.17 22.03 -30.23
N ASP A 755 2.58 20.87 -30.52
CA ASP A 755 1.23 20.76 -31.08
C ASP A 755 0.16 21.28 -30.09
N PRO A 756 -0.54 22.38 -30.42
CA PRO A 756 -1.57 22.97 -29.55
C PRO A 756 -2.73 22.05 -29.21
N SER A 757 -3.04 21.05 -30.06
CA SER A 757 -4.14 20.11 -29.81
C SER A 757 -3.84 19.10 -28.71
N ARG A 758 -2.56 18.79 -28.44
CA ARG A 758 -2.21 17.85 -27.35
C ARG A 758 -2.57 18.42 -25.97
N TRP A 759 -2.44 19.74 -25.81
CA TRP A 759 -2.81 20.50 -24.61
C TRP A 759 -4.31 20.57 -24.34
N SER A 760 -5.15 20.21 -25.32
CA SER A 760 -6.61 20.24 -25.17
C SER A 760 -7.11 19.35 -24.03
N GLN A 761 -6.55 18.15 -23.88
CA GLN A 761 -7.04 17.16 -22.91
C GLN A 761 -6.88 17.62 -21.46
N PRO A 762 -5.66 17.96 -20.97
CA PRO A 762 -5.50 18.46 -19.61
C PRO A 762 -6.25 19.77 -19.38
N PHE A 763 -6.24 20.68 -20.37
CA PHE A 763 -6.95 21.95 -20.27
C PHE A 763 -8.47 21.76 -20.09
N ALA A 764 -9.10 20.91 -20.92
CA ALA A 764 -10.52 20.63 -20.84
C ALA A 764 -10.91 19.91 -19.55
N ALA A 765 -10.09 18.95 -19.09
CA ALA A 765 -10.33 18.25 -17.81
C ALA A 765 -10.29 19.21 -16.62
N LEU A 766 -9.28 20.08 -16.56
CA LEU A 766 -9.15 21.06 -15.48
C LEU A 766 -10.28 22.11 -15.50
N LEU A 767 -10.78 22.50 -16.68
CA LEU A 767 -11.99 23.34 -16.78
C LEU A 767 -13.23 22.63 -16.21
N GLY A 768 -13.38 21.33 -16.48
CA GLY A 768 -14.49 20.53 -15.95
C GLY A 768 -14.42 20.41 -14.43
N ALA A 769 -13.24 20.10 -13.89
CA ALA A 769 -12.99 20.03 -12.46
C ALA A 769 -13.19 21.39 -11.76
N TYR A 770 -12.78 22.50 -12.41
CA TYR A 770 -13.02 23.86 -11.93
C TYR A 770 -14.52 24.14 -11.77
N GLU A 771 -15.32 23.84 -12.80
CA GLU A 771 -16.76 24.10 -12.76
C GLU A 771 -17.46 23.21 -11.73
N ALA A 772 -17.06 21.94 -11.61
CA ALA A 772 -17.63 21.04 -10.60
C ALA A 772 -17.33 21.49 -9.17
N GLN A 773 -16.10 21.93 -8.87
CA GLN A 773 -15.74 22.50 -7.58
C GLN A 773 -16.64 23.69 -7.23
N LEU A 774 -16.84 24.62 -8.17
CA LEU A 774 -17.70 25.78 -7.94
C LEU A 774 -19.18 25.41 -7.84
N GLY A 775 -19.64 24.45 -8.64
CA GLY A 775 -21.02 23.97 -8.63
C GLY A 775 -21.43 23.37 -7.28
N PHE A 776 -20.58 22.50 -6.74
CA PHE A 776 -20.76 21.97 -5.39
C PHE A 776 -20.44 23.00 -4.30
N GLY A 777 -19.50 23.91 -4.55
CA GLY A 777 -18.94 24.81 -3.54
C GLY A 777 -17.90 24.11 -2.65
N LEU A 778 -17.19 23.13 -3.18
CA LEU A 778 -16.26 22.26 -2.46
C LEU A 778 -14.87 22.33 -3.10
N PRO A 779 -13.82 22.68 -2.34
CA PRO A 779 -12.48 22.89 -2.90
C PRO A 779 -11.65 21.60 -2.99
N SER A 780 -10.83 21.50 -4.04
CA SER A 780 -9.69 20.59 -4.09
C SER A 780 -8.47 21.26 -3.45
N ILE A 781 -7.92 20.67 -2.38
CA ILE A 781 -6.84 21.27 -1.61
C ILE A 781 -5.48 20.61 -1.81
N GLY A 782 -5.42 19.68 -2.76
CA GLY A 782 -4.18 19.14 -3.29
C GLY A 782 -4.40 18.38 -4.58
N GLY A 783 -3.31 17.83 -5.09
CA GLY A 783 -3.31 16.99 -6.26
C GLY A 783 -1.91 16.71 -6.76
N LYS A 784 -1.81 15.94 -7.84
CA LYS A 784 -0.54 15.62 -8.48
C LYS A 784 -0.76 15.27 -9.95
N ASP A 785 0.20 15.63 -10.79
CA ASP A 785 0.13 15.40 -12.22
C ASP A 785 1.26 14.51 -12.75
N SER A 786 0.94 13.77 -13.82
CA SER A 786 1.89 12.94 -14.58
C SER A 786 1.65 13.14 -16.08
N MET A 787 2.57 13.83 -16.77
CA MET A 787 2.45 14.19 -18.19
C MET A 787 3.26 13.26 -19.12
N SER A 788 3.49 12.01 -18.75
CA SER A 788 4.36 11.06 -19.48
C SER A 788 3.64 9.82 -20.05
N GLY A 789 2.30 9.89 -20.19
CA GLY A 789 1.47 8.76 -20.62
C GLY A 789 1.50 8.48 -22.13
N THR A 790 2.68 8.35 -22.72
CA THR A 790 2.84 8.00 -24.15
C THR A 790 3.95 6.95 -24.30
N PHE A 791 3.65 5.87 -25.03
CA PHE A 791 4.63 4.88 -25.48
C PHE A 791 4.64 4.88 -27.00
N GLU A 792 5.79 5.24 -27.59
CA GLU A 792 5.91 5.55 -29.01
C GLU A 792 4.82 6.52 -29.51
N HIS A 793 3.78 5.99 -30.17
CA HIS A 793 2.68 6.72 -30.79
C HIS A 793 1.32 6.43 -30.12
N ILE A 794 1.30 5.60 -29.07
CA ILE A 794 0.11 5.22 -28.32
C ILE A 794 0.04 6.11 -27.07
N ASP A 795 -1.10 6.77 -26.88
CA ASP A 795 -1.37 7.66 -25.74
C ASP A 795 -2.31 6.95 -24.75
N VAL A 796 -2.11 7.18 -23.45
CA VAL A 796 -3.03 6.74 -22.39
C VAL A 796 -4.38 7.48 -22.48
N PRO A 797 -5.49 6.93 -21.94
CA PRO A 797 -6.73 7.68 -21.88
C PRO A 797 -6.56 8.91 -20.97
N PRO A 798 -7.17 10.06 -21.32
CA PRO A 798 -7.08 11.27 -20.51
C PRO A 798 -7.70 11.04 -19.14
N THR A 799 -6.92 11.28 -18.09
CA THR A 799 -7.30 10.90 -16.72
C THR A 799 -7.28 12.09 -15.79
N LEU A 800 -8.42 12.35 -15.17
CA LEU A 800 -8.54 13.14 -13.94
C LEU A 800 -9.33 12.30 -12.95
N CYS A 801 -8.64 11.76 -11.95
CA CYS A 801 -9.26 10.99 -10.88
C CYS A 801 -9.55 11.90 -9.69
N SER A 802 -10.81 11.94 -9.26
CA SER A 802 -11.25 12.70 -8.09
C SER A 802 -11.22 11.83 -6.85
N PHE A 803 -10.52 12.25 -5.80
CA PHE A 803 -10.62 11.64 -4.47
C PHE A 803 -11.39 12.60 -3.54
N ALA A 804 -12.52 12.15 -3.02
CA ALA A 804 -13.36 12.87 -2.06
C ALA A 804 -13.10 12.36 -0.65
N ILE A 805 -12.85 13.28 0.29
CA ILE A 805 -12.58 12.97 1.71
C ILE A 805 -13.64 13.63 2.57
N ASP A 806 -14.24 12.88 3.49
CA ASP A 806 -15.19 13.39 4.51
C ASP A 806 -14.79 12.91 5.92
N VAL A 807 -15.18 13.69 6.93
CA VAL A 807 -15.04 13.34 8.35
C VAL A 807 -16.44 13.27 8.97
N ALA A 808 -16.83 12.06 9.34
CA ALA A 808 -18.18 11.72 9.78
C ALA A 808 -18.17 11.06 11.17
N LYS A 809 -19.33 10.58 11.61
CA LYS A 809 -19.49 9.78 12.83
C LYS A 809 -19.86 8.34 12.48
N GLU A 810 -19.40 7.38 13.27
CA GLU A 810 -19.62 5.95 13.01
C GLU A 810 -21.10 5.56 12.92
N LYS A 811 -21.98 6.27 13.64
CA LYS A 811 -23.44 6.02 13.63
C LYS A 811 -24.13 6.39 12.31
N ASP A 812 -23.50 7.25 11.51
CA ASP A 812 -24.06 7.75 10.25
C ASP A 812 -23.72 6.81 9.08
N ILE A 813 -22.79 5.87 9.30
CA ILE A 813 -22.27 4.98 8.25
C ILE A 813 -23.24 3.84 7.97
N ILE A 814 -23.51 3.63 6.68
CA ILE A 814 -24.25 2.47 6.16
C ILE A 814 -23.39 1.67 5.19
N THR A 815 -23.87 0.48 4.83
CA THR A 815 -23.12 -0.51 4.04
C THR A 815 -23.93 -0.90 2.80
N PRO A 816 -23.28 -1.33 1.71
CA PRO A 816 -23.93 -1.55 0.40
C PRO A 816 -24.81 -2.81 0.30
N GLU A 817 -24.59 -3.84 1.11
CA GLU A 817 -25.30 -5.11 0.93
C GLU A 817 -26.78 -5.02 1.33
N LEU A 818 -27.63 -5.68 0.55
CA LEU A 818 -29.07 -5.74 0.80
C LEU A 818 -29.36 -6.42 2.15
N LYS A 819 -30.24 -5.82 2.95
CA LYS A 819 -30.45 -6.17 4.35
C LYS A 819 -31.60 -7.12 4.56
N GLU A 820 -32.77 -6.83 3.99
CA GLU A 820 -34.00 -7.53 4.35
C GLU A 820 -34.98 -7.66 3.19
N ALA A 821 -35.52 -8.86 3.01
CA ALA A 821 -36.58 -9.11 2.03
C ALA A 821 -37.86 -8.36 2.40
N GLY A 822 -38.52 -7.76 1.40
CA GLY A 822 -39.68 -6.90 1.56
C GLY A 822 -39.34 -5.41 1.62
N ASN A 823 -38.07 -5.05 1.79
CA ASN A 823 -37.64 -3.66 1.61
C ASN A 823 -37.78 -3.22 0.14
N ILE A 824 -37.97 -1.92 -0.04
CA ILE A 824 -38.22 -1.31 -1.34
C ILE A 824 -36.91 -0.78 -1.90
N LEU A 825 -36.66 -1.03 -3.17
CA LEU A 825 -35.54 -0.42 -3.88
C LEU A 825 -36.00 0.85 -4.60
N VAL A 826 -35.28 1.94 -4.36
CA VAL A 826 -35.51 3.23 -5.00
C VAL A 826 -34.23 3.73 -5.68
N ARG A 827 -34.38 4.49 -6.76
CA ARG A 827 -33.30 5.20 -7.45
C ARG A 827 -33.47 6.70 -7.27
N PHE A 828 -32.41 7.36 -6.86
CA PHE A 828 -32.27 8.81 -6.78
C PHE A 828 -31.53 9.30 -8.02
N ASP A 829 -32.21 10.07 -8.86
CA ASP A 829 -31.70 10.51 -10.16
C ASP A 829 -31.20 11.96 -10.10
N ILE A 830 -30.02 12.20 -10.68
CA ILE A 830 -29.50 13.56 -10.87
C ILE A 830 -30.07 14.17 -12.16
N GLU A 831 -30.30 15.48 -12.15
CA GLU A 831 -30.68 16.22 -13.35
C GLU A 831 -29.46 16.60 -14.20
N LYS A 832 -29.64 16.58 -15.52
CA LYS A 832 -28.66 17.02 -16.51
C LYS A 832 -29.25 18.15 -17.36
N ASP A 833 -28.43 19.13 -17.72
CA ASP A 833 -28.85 20.21 -18.61
C ASP A 833 -28.84 19.78 -20.10
N LYS A 834 -29.12 20.71 -21.00
CA LYS A 834 -29.15 20.44 -22.45
C LYS A 834 -27.79 20.09 -23.07
N TYR A 835 -26.70 20.25 -22.31
CA TYR A 835 -25.34 19.91 -22.69
C TYR A 835 -24.83 18.71 -21.88
N ASP A 836 -25.74 17.92 -21.29
CA ASP A 836 -25.42 16.74 -20.47
C ASP A 836 -24.57 17.06 -19.22
N LEU A 837 -24.55 18.32 -18.76
CA LEU A 837 -23.82 18.72 -17.56
C LEU A 837 -24.67 18.51 -16.30
N PRO A 838 -24.07 18.09 -15.17
CA PRO A 838 -24.80 17.93 -13.91
C PRO A 838 -25.42 19.24 -13.42
N VAL A 839 -26.70 19.21 -13.02
CA VAL A 839 -27.38 20.37 -12.41
C VAL A 839 -27.08 20.41 -10.91
N PHE A 840 -25.92 20.99 -10.55
CA PHE A 840 -25.38 20.94 -9.18
C PHE A 840 -26.33 21.47 -8.09
N SER A 841 -27.24 22.40 -8.39
CA SER A 841 -28.23 22.86 -7.40
C SER A 841 -29.19 21.74 -6.99
N GLN A 842 -29.71 20.98 -7.96
CA GLN A 842 -30.59 19.84 -7.69
C GLN A 842 -29.85 18.72 -6.98
N ILE A 843 -28.61 18.44 -7.39
CA ILE A 843 -27.77 17.39 -6.79
C ILE A 843 -27.50 17.66 -5.32
N LYS A 844 -27.19 18.91 -4.96
CA LYS A 844 -26.96 19.31 -3.55
C LYS A 844 -28.20 19.10 -2.68
N GLU A 845 -29.39 19.42 -3.18
CA GLU A 845 -30.65 19.18 -2.48
C GLU A 845 -30.94 17.68 -2.35
N LEU A 846 -30.70 16.91 -3.42
CA LEU A 846 -30.86 15.47 -3.45
C LEU A 846 -29.95 14.78 -2.43
N TYR A 847 -28.65 15.07 -2.45
CA TYR A 847 -27.66 14.46 -1.57
C TYR A 847 -27.86 14.83 -0.11
N ALA A 848 -28.27 16.07 0.21
CA ALA A 848 -28.69 16.45 1.55
C ALA A 848 -29.87 15.60 2.05
N GLY A 849 -30.87 15.38 1.18
CA GLY A 849 -32.05 14.58 1.54
C GLY A 849 -31.76 13.09 1.67
N ILE A 850 -30.85 12.54 0.87
CA ILE A 850 -30.37 11.15 1.02
C ILE A 850 -29.64 11.00 2.35
N HIS A 851 -28.71 11.90 2.68
CA HIS A 851 -28.01 11.90 3.97
C HIS A 851 -29.01 11.94 5.15
N ALA A 852 -30.02 12.81 5.10
CA ALA A 852 -31.07 12.86 6.13
C ALA A 852 -31.91 11.56 6.21
N ALA A 853 -32.19 10.92 5.06
CA ALA A 853 -32.89 9.65 5.02
C ALA A 853 -32.07 8.49 5.63
N ILE A 854 -30.74 8.52 5.47
CA ILE A 854 -29.81 7.60 6.12
C ILE A 854 -29.81 7.84 7.64
N GLN A 855 -29.67 9.09 8.08
CA GLN A 855 -29.66 9.44 9.51
C GLN A 855 -30.96 9.05 10.24
N SER A 856 -32.11 9.11 9.56
CA SER A 856 -33.39 8.66 10.12
C SER A 856 -33.57 7.12 10.12
N GLY A 857 -32.63 6.39 9.51
CA GLY A 857 -32.69 4.95 9.30
C GLY A 857 -33.83 4.52 8.39
N ALA A 858 -34.23 5.37 7.44
CA ALA A 858 -35.17 5.04 6.36
C ALA A 858 -34.44 4.30 5.24
N VAL A 859 -33.30 4.84 4.79
CA VAL A 859 -32.34 4.15 3.91
C VAL A 859 -31.43 3.27 4.78
N VAL A 860 -31.24 2.01 4.40
CA VAL A 860 -30.45 1.02 5.16
C VAL A 860 -29.26 0.44 4.40
N SER A 861 -29.28 0.53 3.08
CA SER A 861 -28.15 0.24 2.20
C SER A 861 -28.26 1.12 0.95
N ALA A 862 -27.14 1.47 0.33
CA ALA A 862 -27.11 2.28 -0.87
C ALA A 862 -25.88 1.98 -1.73
N TYR A 863 -25.98 2.28 -3.03
CA TYR A 863 -24.95 2.04 -4.02
C TYR A 863 -25.06 3.07 -5.17
N VAL A 864 -23.93 3.62 -5.61
CA VAL A 864 -23.85 4.57 -6.72
C VAL A 864 -23.79 3.82 -8.04
N LEU A 865 -24.52 4.31 -9.04
CA LEU A 865 -24.55 3.73 -10.38
C LEU A 865 -23.39 4.26 -11.24
N ASP A 866 -22.86 3.39 -12.11
CA ASP A 866 -21.74 3.67 -12.99
C ASP A 866 -22.19 3.77 -14.47
N SER A 867 -21.25 3.58 -15.39
CA SER A 867 -21.48 3.57 -16.83
C SER A 867 -22.36 2.42 -17.32
N ASN A 868 -22.49 1.36 -16.53
CA ASN A 868 -23.26 0.16 -16.84
C ASN A 868 -24.64 0.14 -16.14
N GLY A 869 -24.95 1.16 -15.34
CA GLY A 869 -26.31 1.46 -14.87
C GLY A 869 -26.78 0.63 -13.68
N LEU A 870 -28.07 0.33 -13.63
CA LEU A 870 -28.73 -0.23 -12.46
C LEU A 870 -28.36 -1.69 -12.19
N VAL A 871 -28.22 -2.48 -13.26
CA VAL A 871 -28.00 -3.94 -13.21
C VAL A 871 -26.77 -4.37 -12.39
N PRO A 872 -25.55 -3.85 -12.64
CA PRO A 872 -24.39 -4.24 -11.84
C PRO A 872 -24.56 -3.86 -10.37
N ALA A 873 -25.12 -2.68 -10.08
CA ALA A 873 -25.33 -2.21 -8.71
C ALA A 873 -26.24 -3.15 -7.91
N ILE A 874 -27.46 -3.42 -8.37
CA ILE A 874 -28.40 -4.29 -7.64
C ILE A 874 -27.89 -5.74 -7.54
N SER A 875 -27.10 -6.19 -8.51
CA SER A 875 -26.46 -7.50 -8.46
C SER A 875 -25.43 -7.56 -7.33
N LYS A 876 -24.50 -6.60 -7.30
CA LYS A 876 -23.44 -6.50 -6.29
C LYS A 876 -24.01 -6.31 -4.88
N MET A 877 -25.02 -5.45 -4.71
CA MET A 877 -25.70 -5.28 -3.42
C MET A 877 -26.32 -6.61 -2.92
N ALA A 878 -26.83 -7.45 -3.81
CA ALA A 878 -27.50 -8.70 -3.46
C ALA A 878 -26.54 -9.85 -3.09
N PHE A 879 -25.35 -9.89 -3.69
CA PHE A 879 -24.40 -11.00 -3.61
C PHE A 879 -23.96 -11.35 -2.18
N GLY A 880 -23.59 -10.36 -1.37
CA GLY A 880 -23.04 -10.56 -0.02
C GLY A 880 -23.98 -11.30 0.94
N ASN A 881 -25.29 -11.16 0.76
CA ASN A 881 -26.31 -11.84 1.56
C ASN A 881 -27.13 -12.88 0.78
N ARG A 882 -26.82 -13.07 -0.52
CA ARG A 882 -27.53 -13.94 -1.46
C ARG A 882 -29.06 -13.71 -1.48
N LEU A 883 -29.46 -12.44 -1.40
CA LEU A 883 -30.86 -12.03 -1.56
C LEU A 883 -31.21 -11.89 -3.05
N GLY A 884 -32.50 -11.90 -3.39
CA GLY A 884 -32.96 -11.61 -4.74
C GLY A 884 -33.47 -10.19 -4.88
N VAL A 885 -33.70 -9.78 -6.12
CA VAL A 885 -34.31 -8.49 -6.46
C VAL A 885 -35.41 -8.72 -7.49
N ALA A 886 -36.62 -8.24 -7.20
CA ALA A 886 -37.69 -8.15 -8.17
C ALA A 886 -37.75 -6.72 -8.69
N VAL A 887 -37.27 -6.53 -9.92
CA VAL A 887 -37.28 -5.24 -10.61
C VAL A 887 -38.69 -4.95 -11.13
N ASP A 888 -39.16 -3.72 -10.90
CA ASP A 888 -40.48 -3.27 -11.31
C ASP A 888 -40.58 -3.20 -12.84
N SER A 889 -41.71 -3.67 -13.39
CA SER A 889 -41.95 -3.67 -14.85
C SER A 889 -42.02 -2.29 -15.48
N SER A 890 -42.16 -1.23 -14.66
CA SER A 890 -42.15 0.16 -15.10
C SER A 890 -40.76 0.68 -15.46
N VAL A 891 -39.68 0.04 -14.98
CA VAL A 891 -38.31 0.36 -15.41
C VAL A 891 -38.13 -0.14 -16.84
N SER A 892 -37.70 0.73 -17.76
CA SER A 892 -37.49 0.33 -19.16
C SER A 892 -36.28 -0.58 -19.33
N GLU A 893 -36.23 -1.37 -20.41
CA GLU A 893 -35.10 -2.22 -20.74
C GLU A 893 -33.79 -1.41 -20.88
N GLU A 894 -33.86 -0.20 -21.43
CA GLU A 894 -32.71 0.69 -21.57
C GLU A 894 -32.26 1.28 -20.23
N GLU A 895 -33.20 1.65 -19.35
CA GLU A 895 -32.89 2.21 -18.02
C GLU A 895 -32.13 1.24 -17.12
N LEU A 896 -32.27 -0.07 -17.34
CA LEU A 896 -31.51 -1.10 -16.62
C LEU A 896 -29.99 -0.96 -16.83
N PHE A 897 -29.58 -0.47 -17.99
CA PHE A 897 -28.18 -0.46 -18.45
C PHE A 897 -27.67 0.94 -18.84
N ALA A 898 -28.49 1.98 -18.64
CA ALA A 898 -28.13 3.34 -18.99
C ALA A 898 -27.03 3.90 -18.06
N PRO A 899 -26.02 4.61 -18.60
CA PRO A 899 -25.03 5.31 -17.78
C PRO A 899 -25.68 6.30 -16.81
N ALA A 900 -25.44 6.13 -15.51
CA ALA A 900 -26.16 6.84 -14.46
C ALA A 900 -25.23 7.40 -13.35
N TYR A 901 -24.07 7.91 -13.73
CA TYR A 901 -23.11 8.52 -12.80
C TYR A 901 -23.75 9.51 -11.84
N GLY A 902 -23.41 9.41 -10.56
CA GLY A 902 -23.95 10.27 -9.50
C GLY A 902 -25.39 9.92 -9.06
N CYS A 903 -26.10 9.05 -9.79
CA CYS A 903 -27.36 8.48 -9.31
C CYS A 903 -27.09 7.41 -8.25
N ILE A 904 -28.01 7.28 -7.29
CA ILE A 904 -27.88 6.35 -6.16
C ILE A 904 -29.07 5.41 -6.15
N VAL A 905 -28.84 4.09 -6.13
CA VAL A 905 -29.84 3.11 -5.76
C VAL A 905 -29.76 2.85 -4.25
N ALA A 906 -30.91 2.75 -3.59
CA ALA A 906 -30.99 2.55 -2.15
C ALA A 906 -32.10 1.56 -1.75
N GLU A 907 -31.82 0.79 -0.71
CA GLU A 907 -32.80 -0.03 0.00
C GLU A 907 -33.44 0.80 1.11
N VAL A 908 -34.77 0.91 1.03
CA VAL A 908 -35.59 1.67 1.97
C VAL A 908 -36.52 0.72 2.71
N LYS A 909 -36.60 0.88 4.03
CA LYS A 909 -37.58 0.12 4.82
C LYS A 909 -38.99 0.43 4.34
N ALA A 910 -39.78 -0.62 4.07
CA ALA A 910 -41.11 -0.46 3.47
C ALA A 910 -42.05 0.44 4.29
N ASP A 911 -41.95 0.39 5.62
CA ASP A 911 -42.74 1.21 6.56
C ASP A 911 -42.25 2.67 6.67
N LYS A 912 -41.06 2.98 6.16
CA LYS A 912 -40.45 4.32 6.16
C LYS A 912 -40.32 4.96 4.79
N LEU A 913 -40.91 4.38 3.75
CA LEU A 913 -40.85 4.95 2.39
C LEU A 913 -41.39 6.40 2.33
N SER A 914 -42.40 6.72 3.16
CA SER A 914 -42.94 8.08 3.28
C SER A 914 -41.99 9.09 3.94
N ASP A 915 -40.92 8.63 4.57
CA ASP A 915 -39.95 9.48 5.26
C ASP A 915 -38.95 10.09 4.28
N ILE A 916 -38.81 9.52 3.08
CA ILE A 916 -38.00 10.08 1.99
C ILE A 916 -38.67 11.37 1.48
N LYS A 917 -37.95 12.50 1.59
CA LYS A 917 -38.47 13.85 1.24
C LYS A 917 -37.95 14.40 -0.08
N VAL A 918 -36.98 13.74 -0.69
CA VAL A 918 -36.45 14.05 -2.02
C VAL A 918 -37.12 13.20 -3.09
N SER A 919 -37.00 13.62 -4.34
CA SER A 919 -37.52 12.85 -5.48
C SER A 919 -36.80 11.51 -5.61
N TYR A 920 -37.55 10.45 -5.87
CA TYR A 920 -37.02 9.11 -6.15
C TYR A 920 -37.95 8.36 -7.09
N THR A 921 -37.38 7.35 -7.76
CA THR A 921 -38.10 6.38 -8.59
C THR A 921 -38.12 5.05 -7.87
N LYS A 922 -39.29 4.43 -7.69
CA LYS A 922 -39.35 3.05 -7.20
C LYS A 922 -38.93 2.11 -8.33
N ILE A 923 -37.91 1.30 -8.09
CA ILE A 923 -37.34 0.40 -9.11
C ILE A 923 -37.57 -1.08 -8.82
N GLY A 924 -38.01 -1.44 -7.60
CA GLY A 924 -38.26 -2.84 -7.26
C GLY A 924 -38.37 -3.11 -5.76
N GLU A 925 -38.21 -4.38 -5.41
CA GLU A 925 -38.19 -4.87 -4.03
C GLU A 925 -37.12 -5.94 -3.82
N VAL A 926 -36.59 -6.01 -2.60
CA VAL A 926 -35.69 -7.08 -2.16
C VAL A 926 -36.51 -8.33 -1.86
N THR A 927 -36.07 -9.49 -2.35
CA THR A 927 -36.81 -10.75 -2.18
C THR A 927 -35.96 -11.81 -1.48
N LYS A 928 -36.63 -12.73 -0.78
CA LYS A 928 -35.97 -13.87 -0.14
C LYS A 928 -35.53 -14.94 -1.14
N LYS A 929 -36.23 -15.05 -2.28
CA LYS A 929 -35.87 -15.97 -3.36
C LYS A 929 -34.59 -15.42 -4.00
N ALA A 930 -33.49 -16.18 -3.96
CA ALA A 930 -32.20 -15.77 -4.52
C ALA A 930 -32.22 -15.77 -6.07
N ALA A 931 -32.96 -14.82 -6.65
CA ALA A 931 -33.08 -14.60 -8.08
C ALA A 931 -33.29 -13.12 -8.39
N PHE A 932 -32.76 -12.68 -9.52
CA PHE A 932 -33.11 -11.42 -10.16
C PHE A 932 -34.29 -11.67 -11.11
N THR A 933 -35.39 -10.93 -10.96
CA THR A 933 -36.57 -11.07 -11.82
C THR A 933 -36.97 -9.75 -12.43
N TYR A 934 -37.31 -9.75 -13.72
CA TYR A 934 -37.78 -8.60 -14.47
C TYR A 934 -38.75 -9.06 -15.57
N LYS A 935 -40.00 -8.60 -15.55
CA LYS A 935 -41.07 -9.12 -16.44
C LYS A 935 -41.11 -10.67 -16.36
N ASP A 936 -40.97 -11.36 -17.50
CA ASP A 936 -40.93 -12.84 -17.56
C ASP A 936 -39.51 -13.42 -17.35
N MET A 937 -38.48 -12.59 -17.23
CA MET A 937 -37.08 -12.99 -17.06
C MET A 937 -36.77 -13.36 -15.61
N SER A 938 -35.99 -14.42 -15.41
CA SER A 938 -35.38 -14.76 -14.13
C SER A 938 -33.94 -15.25 -14.30
N ILE A 939 -33.03 -14.71 -13.49
CA ILE A 939 -31.64 -15.14 -13.38
C ILE A 939 -31.42 -15.60 -11.94
N ASN A 940 -30.85 -16.77 -11.73
CA ASN A 940 -30.51 -17.22 -10.39
C ASN A 940 -29.32 -16.39 -9.88
N VAL A 941 -29.31 -16.01 -8.59
CA VAL A 941 -28.16 -15.29 -8.00
C VAL A 941 -26.86 -16.08 -8.16
N GLU A 942 -26.90 -17.41 -8.06
CA GLU A 942 -25.73 -18.28 -8.26
C GLU A 942 -25.23 -18.26 -9.72
N GLU A 943 -26.15 -18.19 -10.69
CA GLU A 943 -25.80 -18.07 -12.13
C GLU A 943 -25.08 -16.73 -12.38
N ALA A 944 -25.62 -15.64 -11.82
CA ALA A 944 -25.00 -14.32 -11.92
C ALA A 944 -23.65 -14.25 -11.19
N LEU A 945 -23.54 -14.87 -10.01
CA LEU A 945 -22.31 -14.94 -9.23
C LEU A 945 -21.19 -15.68 -9.94
N SER A 946 -21.48 -16.83 -10.56
CA SER A 946 -20.50 -17.57 -11.35
C SER A 946 -19.93 -16.67 -12.45
N VAL A 947 -20.80 -16.08 -13.27
CA VAL A 947 -20.39 -15.20 -14.37
C VAL A 947 -19.59 -13.99 -13.87
N TRP A 948 -20.00 -13.40 -12.74
CA TRP A 948 -19.29 -12.26 -12.14
C TRP A 948 -17.91 -12.64 -11.59
N THR A 949 -17.72 -13.85 -11.09
CA THR A 949 -16.44 -14.30 -10.49
C THR A 949 -15.48 -14.92 -11.50
N ASP A 950 -15.97 -15.52 -12.58
CA ASP A 950 -15.16 -16.35 -13.48
C ASP A 950 -14.15 -15.55 -14.34
N THR A 951 -14.46 -14.30 -14.74
CA THR A 951 -13.67 -13.55 -15.74
C THR A 951 -12.19 -13.35 -15.37
N LEU A 952 -11.92 -12.98 -14.11
CA LEU A 952 -10.56 -12.67 -13.63
C LEU A 952 -9.98 -13.73 -12.71
N GLU A 953 -10.68 -14.85 -12.48
CA GLU A 953 -10.23 -15.92 -11.57
C GLU A 953 -8.88 -16.52 -12.01
N ASP A 954 -8.63 -16.63 -13.31
CA ASP A 954 -7.34 -17.11 -13.83
C ASP A 954 -6.19 -16.12 -13.58
N VAL A 955 -6.47 -14.81 -13.48
CA VAL A 955 -5.46 -13.76 -13.26
C VAL A 955 -5.24 -13.53 -11.77
N PHE A 956 -6.33 -13.47 -11.00
CA PHE A 956 -6.35 -13.21 -9.57
C PHE A 956 -7.17 -14.30 -8.87
N PRO A 957 -6.61 -15.51 -8.68
CA PRO A 957 -7.33 -16.62 -8.10
C PRO A 957 -7.77 -16.32 -6.67
N THR A 958 -8.98 -16.76 -6.33
CA THR A 958 -9.52 -16.77 -4.95
C THR A 958 -9.28 -18.11 -4.26
N LYS A 959 -9.11 -19.19 -5.04
CA LYS A 959 -8.79 -20.55 -4.57
C LYS A 959 -7.94 -21.30 -5.59
N VAL A 960 -7.17 -22.28 -5.14
CA VAL A 960 -6.32 -23.13 -6.01
C VAL A 960 -6.72 -24.60 -5.99
N THR A 961 -7.37 -25.07 -4.93
CA THR A 961 -7.88 -26.44 -4.86
C THR A 961 -9.41 -26.49 -5.02
N LYS A 962 -9.90 -27.65 -5.45
CA LYS A 962 -11.33 -27.99 -5.48
C LYS A 962 -11.71 -28.93 -4.34
N GLU A 963 -10.83 -29.10 -3.37
CA GLU A 963 -11.09 -29.94 -2.20
C GLU A 963 -12.26 -29.34 -1.42
N THR A 964 -13.23 -30.16 -1.10
CA THR A 964 -14.43 -29.76 -0.34
C THR A 964 -14.74 -30.77 0.75
N ASP A 965 -13.71 -31.56 1.12
CA ASP A 965 -13.84 -32.66 2.06
C ASP A 965 -14.29 -32.15 3.42
N LYS A 966 -15.41 -32.69 3.91
CA LYS A 966 -15.90 -32.39 5.24
C LYS A 966 -15.07 -33.13 6.26
N ILE A 967 -14.74 -32.45 7.36
CA ILE A 967 -13.99 -33.03 8.46
C ILE A 967 -14.93 -33.14 9.66
N GLU A 968 -15.25 -34.38 10.03
CA GLU A 968 -15.95 -34.63 11.29
C GLU A 968 -14.97 -34.50 12.46
N THR A 969 -15.04 -33.39 13.19
CA THR A 969 -14.27 -33.21 14.43
C THR A 969 -15.22 -33.09 15.63
N PRO A 970 -15.20 -34.04 16.58
CA PRO A 970 -15.95 -33.91 17.82
C PRO A 970 -15.33 -32.82 18.70
N VAL A 971 -16.16 -32.15 19.52
CA VAL A 971 -15.66 -31.20 20.53
C VAL A 971 -15.01 -31.95 21.69
N TYR A 972 -13.85 -31.46 22.14
CA TYR A 972 -13.15 -31.96 23.31
C TYR A 972 -13.61 -31.20 24.56
N SER A 973 -14.21 -31.92 25.52
CA SER A 973 -14.59 -31.37 26.81
C SER A 973 -13.62 -31.83 27.90
N ALA A 974 -12.80 -30.92 28.40
CA ALA A 974 -11.89 -31.15 29.50
C ALA A 974 -12.64 -31.15 30.83
N GLY A 975 -12.44 -32.18 31.65
CA GLY A 975 -12.98 -32.24 33.01
C GLY A 975 -12.28 -31.30 34.00
N ASN A 976 -11.02 -30.95 33.75
CA ASN A 976 -10.22 -30.03 34.57
C ASN A 976 -9.37 -29.13 33.66
N VAL A 977 -9.39 -27.82 33.92
CA VAL A 977 -8.52 -26.80 33.30
C VAL A 977 -7.45 -26.42 34.32
N HIS A 978 -6.23 -26.11 33.87
CA HIS A 978 -5.17 -25.67 34.78
C HIS A 978 -5.58 -24.39 35.51
N ILE A 979 -5.36 -24.33 36.83
CA ILE A 979 -5.77 -23.21 37.70
C ILE A 979 -4.52 -22.50 38.22
N CYS A 980 -4.47 -21.17 38.05
CA CYS A 980 -3.41 -20.33 38.57
C CYS A 980 -3.32 -20.42 40.10
N LYS A 981 -2.13 -20.69 40.65
CA LYS A 981 -1.87 -20.61 42.11
C LYS A 981 -1.31 -19.23 42.48
N ASN A 982 -0.59 -18.60 41.56
CA ASN A 982 0.01 -17.27 41.72
C ASN A 982 -0.96 -16.13 41.34
N LYS A 983 -1.96 -15.89 42.20
CA LYS A 983 -3.01 -14.89 41.94
C LYS A 983 -2.49 -13.45 42.01
N VAL A 984 -2.93 -12.61 41.08
CA VAL A 984 -2.67 -11.16 41.07
C VAL A 984 -3.94 -10.40 40.69
N ALA A 985 -4.18 -9.24 41.32
CA ALA A 985 -5.39 -8.46 41.06
C ALA A 985 -5.45 -7.87 39.64
N LYS A 986 -4.29 -7.42 39.15
CA LYS A 986 -4.11 -6.83 37.83
C LYS A 986 -2.82 -7.38 37.20
N PRO A 987 -2.90 -8.35 36.26
CA PRO A 987 -1.72 -8.93 35.65
C PRO A 987 -1.06 -7.94 34.67
N THR A 988 0.25 -8.06 34.53
CA THR A 988 1.04 -7.32 33.53
C THR A 988 1.36 -8.22 32.33
N VAL A 989 1.24 -7.66 31.14
CA VAL A 989 1.48 -8.32 29.84
C VAL A 989 2.72 -7.72 29.21
N PHE A 990 3.72 -8.56 28.90
CA PHE A 990 4.86 -8.15 28.09
C PHE A 990 4.58 -8.42 26.61
N ILE A 991 4.75 -7.39 25.77
CA ILE A 991 4.60 -7.44 24.31
C ILE A 991 5.94 -7.07 23.67
N PRO A 992 6.73 -8.04 23.19
CA PRO A 992 7.97 -7.78 22.47
C PRO A 992 7.68 -7.24 21.06
N VAL A 993 8.45 -6.22 20.66
CA VAL A 993 8.39 -5.59 19.33
C VAL A 993 9.73 -5.75 18.64
N PHE A 994 9.74 -6.31 17.44
CA PHE A 994 10.92 -6.44 16.59
C PHE A 994 10.72 -5.60 15.31
N PRO A 995 11.79 -5.31 14.53
CA PRO A 995 11.64 -4.72 13.20
C PRO A 995 10.59 -5.49 12.38
N GLY A 996 9.57 -4.78 11.86
CA GLY A 996 8.46 -5.36 11.09
C GLY A 996 7.26 -5.87 11.92
N THR A 997 7.33 -5.88 13.26
CA THR A 997 6.13 -6.04 14.10
C THR A 997 5.17 -4.86 13.89
N ASN A 998 3.87 -5.15 13.75
CA ASN A 998 2.87 -4.12 13.46
C ASN A 998 1.50 -4.29 14.17
N CYS A 999 1.28 -5.36 14.94
CA CYS A 999 0.04 -5.60 15.70
C CYS A 999 0.17 -5.31 17.21
N GLU A 1000 1.27 -4.69 17.65
CA GLU A 1000 1.58 -4.43 19.05
C GLU A 1000 0.57 -3.48 19.71
N TYR A 1001 0.11 -2.46 18.98
CA TYR A 1001 -0.89 -1.51 19.49
C TYR A 1001 -2.27 -2.16 19.63
N ASP A 1002 -2.67 -2.99 18.67
CA ASP A 1002 -3.95 -3.72 18.71
C ASP A 1002 -3.97 -4.69 19.90
N SER A 1003 -2.87 -5.43 20.06
CA SER A 1003 -2.67 -6.36 21.18
C SER A 1003 -2.69 -5.63 22.53
N ALA A 1004 -1.97 -4.53 22.66
CA ALA A 1004 -1.93 -3.74 23.89
C ALA A 1004 -3.32 -3.21 24.26
N LYS A 1005 -4.04 -2.60 23.30
CA LYS A 1005 -5.41 -2.10 23.50
C LYS A 1005 -6.37 -3.21 23.91
N ALA A 1006 -6.25 -4.41 23.33
CA ALA A 1006 -7.10 -5.54 23.68
C ALA A 1006 -6.90 -6.01 25.14
N PHE A 1007 -5.66 -6.09 25.61
CA PHE A 1007 -5.34 -6.44 26.99
C PHE A 1007 -5.69 -5.35 28.01
N GLU A 1008 -5.45 -4.08 27.66
CA GLU A 1008 -5.84 -2.94 28.51
C GLU A 1008 -7.36 -2.88 28.69
N ARG A 1009 -8.13 -3.12 27.61
CA ARG A 1009 -9.59 -3.25 27.66
C ARG A 1009 -10.05 -4.41 28.54
N ALA A 1010 -9.31 -5.52 28.55
CA ALA A 1010 -9.55 -6.65 29.46
C ALA A 1010 -9.12 -6.38 30.92
N GLY A 1011 -8.45 -5.26 31.18
CA GLY A 1011 -8.05 -4.79 32.50
C GLY A 1011 -6.62 -5.15 32.92
N ALA A 1012 -5.73 -5.50 31.99
CA ALA A 1012 -4.31 -5.73 32.25
C ALA A 1012 -3.49 -4.44 32.15
N ASP A 1013 -2.27 -4.45 32.69
CA ASP A 1013 -1.22 -3.47 32.31
C ASP A 1013 -0.35 -4.04 31.19
N THR A 1014 0.19 -3.19 30.32
CA THR A 1014 1.04 -3.61 29.20
C THR A 1014 2.44 -3.01 29.32
N ILE A 1015 3.45 -3.81 28.95
CA ILE A 1015 4.83 -3.38 28.76
C ILE A 1015 5.17 -3.71 27.31
N VAL A 1016 5.28 -2.67 26.48
CA VAL A 1016 5.66 -2.80 25.06
C VAL A 1016 7.11 -2.34 24.91
N LYS A 1017 7.99 -3.19 24.37
CA LYS A 1017 9.42 -2.85 24.22
C LYS A 1017 9.98 -3.29 22.87
N VAL A 1018 10.78 -2.41 22.28
CA VAL A 1018 11.49 -2.63 21.02
C VAL A 1018 12.80 -3.37 21.29
N PHE A 1019 13.07 -4.39 20.47
CA PHE A 1019 14.36 -5.06 20.43
C PHE A 1019 15.31 -4.29 19.50
N LYS A 1020 16.37 -3.70 20.07
CA LYS A 1020 17.40 -2.96 19.34
C LYS A 1020 18.49 -3.93 18.87
N ASN A 1021 18.92 -3.80 17.62
CA ASN A 1021 19.89 -4.70 17.00
C ASN A 1021 20.87 -4.03 16.02
N LEU A 1022 21.00 -2.71 16.04
CA LEU A 1022 21.97 -2.01 15.17
C LEU A 1022 23.43 -2.43 15.45
N ASP A 1023 23.74 -2.77 16.69
CA ASP A 1023 25.09 -3.16 17.14
C ASP A 1023 25.04 -4.17 18.30
N ALA A 1024 26.20 -4.71 18.67
CA ALA A 1024 26.35 -5.74 19.70
C ALA A 1024 25.96 -5.27 21.11
N GLU A 1025 26.19 -3.99 21.44
CA GLU A 1025 25.83 -3.42 22.75
C GLU A 1025 24.31 -3.27 22.86
N SER A 1026 23.69 -2.73 21.81
CA SER A 1026 22.23 -2.62 21.66
C SER A 1026 21.52 -3.97 21.79
N ILE A 1027 22.10 -5.05 21.24
CA ILE A 1027 21.57 -6.42 21.39
C ILE A 1027 21.62 -6.85 22.87
N ARG A 1028 22.76 -6.67 23.56
CA ARG A 1028 22.91 -7.05 24.97
C ARG A 1028 21.94 -6.28 25.87
N GLU A 1029 21.79 -4.98 25.65
CA GLU A 1029 20.83 -4.15 26.38
C GLU A 1029 19.39 -4.61 26.16
N SER A 1030 19.03 -4.97 24.92
CA SER A 1030 17.68 -5.45 24.59
C SER A 1030 17.37 -6.78 25.26
N VAL A 1031 18.34 -7.70 25.32
CA VAL A 1031 18.21 -8.97 26.04
C VAL A 1031 17.94 -8.73 27.53
N ASP A 1032 18.69 -7.82 28.16
CA ASP A 1032 18.52 -7.49 29.59
C ASP A 1032 17.18 -6.79 29.86
N GLU A 1033 16.74 -5.86 29.00
CA GLU A 1033 15.45 -5.19 29.12
C GLU A 1033 14.27 -6.17 28.93
N PHE A 1034 14.38 -7.11 27.99
CA PHE A 1034 13.35 -8.14 27.76
C PHE A 1034 13.29 -9.13 28.92
N GLU A 1035 14.43 -9.60 29.44
CA GLU A 1035 14.49 -10.45 30.63
C GLU A 1035 13.79 -9.78 31.81
N LYS A 1036 14.11 -8.51 32.06
CA LYS A 1036 13.48 -7.69 33.09
C LYS A 1036 11.98 -7.55 32.88
N ALA A 1037 11.53 -7.25 31.66
CA ALA A 1037 10.09 -7.13 31.37
C ALA A 1037 9.35 -8.46 31.59
N ILE A 1038 9.92 -9.60 31.17
CA ILE A 1038 9.39 -10.94 31.41
C ILE A 1038 9.31 -11.24 32.91
N SER A 1039 10.31 -10.82 33.70
CA SER A 1039 10.33 -11.01 35.16
C SER A 1039 9.22 -10.24 35.89
N GLN A 1040 8.74 -9.14 35.31
CA GLN A 1040 7.65 -8.31 35.85
C GLN A 1040 6.27 -8.77 35.39
N ALA A 1041 6.19 -9.37 34.20
CA ALA A 1041 4.95 -9.81 33.59
C ALA A 1041 4.44 -11.16 34.13
N GLN A 1042 3.14 -11.40 33.98
CA GLN A 1042 2.45 -12.69 34.17
C GLN A 1042 2.05 -13.31 32.83
N ILE A 1043 1.99 -12.50 31.78
CA ILE A 1043 1.63 -12.92 30.43
C ILE A 1043 2.72 -12.43 29.47
N ILE A 1044 3.13 -13.29 28.53
CA ILE A 1044 3.83 -12.86 27.33
C ILE A 1044 2.89 -12.97 26.13
N MET A 1045 2.75 -11.88 25.36
CA MET A 1045 1.94 -11.82 24.14
C MET A 1045 2.84 -11.53 22.96
N PHE A 1046 3.04 -12.51 22.07
CA PHE A 1046 3.73 -12.30 20.81
C PHE A 1046 2.73 -11.73 19.78
N PRO A 1047 2.92 -10.48 19.33
CA PRO A 1047 2.01 -9.84 18.39
C PRO A 1047 2.20 -10.39 16.96
N GLY A 1048 1.20 -10.16 16.11
CA GLY A 1048 1.32 -10.36 14.67
C GLY A 1048 2.18 -9.29 13.97
N GLY A 1049 2.42 -9.52 12.68
CA GLY A 1049 3.18 -8.63 11.79
C GLY A 1049 4.10 -9.40 10.87
N PHE A 1050 5.15 -8.74 10.38
CA PHE A 1050 6.13 -9.28 9.46
C PHE A 1050 7.51 -9.10 10.06
N SER A 1051 7.83 -9.81 11.15
CA SER A 1051 9.14 -9.63 11.79
C SER A 1051 10.28 -9.92 10.79
N ALA A 1052 11.15 -8.94 10.58
CA ALA A 1052 12.16 -8.90 9.52
C ALA A 1052 11.61 -9.07 8.08
N GLY A 1053 10.34 -8.71 7.84
CA GLY A 1053 9.67 -8.94 6.56
C GLY A 1053 9.39 -10.42 6.28
N ASP A 1054 9.35 -11.26 7.33
CA ASP A 1054 9.28 -12.72 7.24
C ASP A 1054 10.50 -13.39 6.56
N GLU A 1055 11.61 -12.66 6.47
CA GLU A 1055 12.89 -13.15 5.99
C GLU A 1055 13.87 -13.47 7.15
N PRO A 1056 14.86 -14.37 6.95
CA PRO A 1056 15.05 -15.25 5.79
C PRO A 1056 13.99 -16.36 5.69
N ASP A 1057 13.36 -16.55 4.53
CA ASP A 1057 12.29 -17.51 4.19
C ASP A 1057 11.71 -18.31 5.36
N GLY A 1058 10.59 -17.87 5.93
CA GLY A 1058 9.94 -18.51 7.07
C GLY A 1058 9.62 -17.52 8.18
N SER A 1059 8.34 -17.12 8.28
CA SER A 1059 7.89 -16.04 9.16
C SER A 1059 8.27 -16.24 10.64
N ALA A 1060 8.61 -15.17 11.36
CA ALA A 1060 8.94 -15.19 12.80
C ALA A 1060 10.24 -15.91 13.23
N LYS A 1061 11.15 -16.25 12.30
CA LYS A 1061 12.51 -16.72 12.65
C LYS A 1061 13.28 -15.71 13.49
N PHE A 1062 13.05 -14.42 13.28
CA PHE A 1062 13.66 -13.34 14.05
C PHE A 1062 13.29 -13.44 15.54
N PHE A 1063 12.00 -13.58 15.86
CA PHE A 1063 11.52 -13.85 17.23
C PHE A 1063 12.12 -15.13 17.80
N ALA A 1064 12.01 -16.24 17.05
CA ALA A 1064 12.41 -17.54 17.53
C ALA A 1064 13.92 -17.60 17.84
N THR A 1065 14.75 -16.97 17.02
CA THR A 1065 16.20 -16.92 17.21
C THR A 1065 16.56 -16.06 18.42
N ALA A 1066 15.95 -14.89 18.57
CA ALA A 1066 16.18 -14.04 19.74
C ALA A 1066 15.84 -14.79 21.03
N PHE A 1067 14.62 -15.31 21.17
CA PHE A 1067 14.14 -15.98 22.40
C PHE A 1067 14.84 -17.32 22.74
N ARG A 1068 15.71 -17.83 21.86
CA ARG A 1068 16.61 -18.96 22.16
C ARG A 1068 17.85 -18.53 22.97
N ASN A 1069 18.12 -17.23 23.09
CA ASN A 1069 19.14 -16.72 24.00
C ASN A 1069 18.92 -17.27 25.43
N ALA A 1070 20.00 -17.71 26.08
CA ALA A 1070 19.92 -18.40 27.37
C ALA A 1070 19.17 -17.60 28.45
N LYS A 1071 19.40 -16.27 28.53
CA LYS A 1071 18.74 -15.40 29.52
C LYS A 1071 17.23 -15.32 29.29
N MET A 1072 16.80 -15.04 28.06
CA MET A 1072 15.38 -14.94 27.73
C MET A 1072 14.67 -16.28 27.83
N LYS A 1073 15.32 -17.37 27.40
CA LYS A 1073 14.80 -18.73 27.57
C LYS A 1073 14.55 -19.04 29.04
N GLU A 1074 15.51 -18.78 29.91
CA GLU A 1074 15.36 -18.98 31.35
C GLU A 1074 14.23 -18.13 31.94
N ALA A 1075 14.10 -16.87 31.51
CA ALA A 1075 13.03 -15.97 31.96
C ALA A 1075 11.63 -16.49 31.58
N VAL A 1076 11.46 -17.00 30.35
CA VAL A 1076 10.19 -17.60 29.89
C VAL A 1076 9.92 -18.92 30.62
N GLU A 1077 10.93 -19.77 30.83
CA GLU A 1077 10.75 -21.01 31.58
C GLU A 1077 10.34 -20.76 33.05
N LYS A 1078 10.92 -19.74 33.71
CA LYS A 1078 10.50 -19.30 35.05
C LYS A 1078 9.09 -18.74 35.05
N LEU A 1079 8.72 -17.93 34.05
CA LEU A 1079 7.37 -17.41 33.88
C LEU A 1079 6.35 -18.56 33.86
N LEU A 1080 6.56 -19.55 33.00
CA LEU A 1080 5.62 -20.66 32.84
C LEU A 1080 5.69 -21.64 34.02
N ASN A 1081 6.87 -22.10 34.45
CA ASN A 1081 6.98 -23.24 35.37
C ASN A 1081 6.93 -22.86 36.85
N GLU A 1082 7.31 -21.64 37.21
CA GLU A 1082 7.40 -21.21 38.62
C GLU A 1082 6.30 -20.22 39.00
N ARG A 1083 5.80 -19.43 38.03
CA ARG A 1083 4.86 -18.32 38.28
C ARG A 1083 3.47 -18.53 37.68
N ASP A 1084 3.17 -19.73 37.18
CA ASP A 1084 1.93 -20.06 36.48
C ASP A 1084 1.60 -19.08 35.33
N GLY A 1085 2.60 -18.54 34.65
CA GLY A 1085 2.39 -17.56 33.59
C GLY A 1085 1.67 -18.14 32.37
N LEU A 1086 1.16 -17.24 31.52
CA LEU A 1086 0.54 -17.59 30.25
C LEU A 1086 1.33 -17.04 29.06
N ALA A 1087 1.20 -17.70 27.90
CA ALA A 1087 1.72 -17.19 26.64
C ALA A 1087 0.63 -17.18 25.56
N LEU A 1088 0.54 -16.09 24.80
CA LEU A 1088 -0.36 -15.95 23.66
C LEU A 1088 0.47 -15.57 22.43
N GLY A 1089 0.15 -16.15 21.28
CA GLY A 1089 0.73 -15.79 19.99
C GLY A 1089 -0.34 -15.74 18.93
N ILE A 1090 -0.44 -14.61 18.23
CA ILE A 1090 -1.42 -14.42 17.16
C ILE A 1090 -0.68 -14.12 15.84
N CYS A 1091 -1.05 -14.83 14.76
CA CYS A 1091 -0.42 -14.72 13.44
C CYS A 1091 1.10 -14.93 13.52
N ASN A 1092 1.93 -13.89 13.31
CA ASN A 1092 3.39 -13.95 13.51
C ASN A 1092 3.80 -14.40 14.92
N GLY A 1093 2.98 -14.11 15.93
CA GLY A 1093 3.18 -14.64 17.26
C GLY A 1093 2.92 -16.15 17.37
N PHE A 1094 1.96 -16.72 16.62
CA PHE A 1094 1.76 -18.17 16.59
C PHE A 1094 2.94 -18.84 15.89
N GLN A 1095 3.42 -18.27 14.78
CA GLN A 1095 4.63 -18.70 14.09
C GLN A 1095 5.85 -18.68 15.04
N ALA A 1096 6.00 -17.65 15.89
CA ALA A 1096 7.03 -17.63 16.92
C ALA A 1096 6.85 -18.75 17.96
N LEU A 1097 5.65 -18.93 18.51
CA LEU A 1097 5.38 -19.95 19.53
C LEU A 1097 5.62 -21.37 19.02
N ILE A 1098 5.24 -21.67 17.78
CA ILE A 1098 5.41 -23.01 17.19
C ILE A 1098 6.88 -23.30 16.88
N LYS A 1099 7.64 -22.31 16.38
CA LYS A 1099 9.07 -22.46 16.11
C LYS A 1099 9.94 -22.52 17.37
N LEU A 1100 9.46 -21.97 18.49
CA LEU A 1100 10.06 -22.16 19.80
C LEU A 1100 9.75 -23.54 20.40
N GLY A 1101 8.69 -24.21 19.92
CA GLY A 1101 8.14 -25.44 20.49
C GLY A 1101 7.25 -25.22 21.72
N LEU A 1102 6.96 -23.97 22.09
CA LEU A 1102 6.04 -23.64 23.19
C LEU A 1102 4.64 -24.20 22.91
N VAL A 1103 4.21 -24.16 21.66
CA VAL A 1103 3.20 -25.07 21.13
C VAL A 1103 3.91 -25.99 20.12
N PRO A 1104 3.69 -27.32 20.16
CA PRO A 1104 2.74 -28.04 21.00
C PRO A 1104 3.33 -28.56 22.33
N ASN A 1105 4.57 -28.23 22.72
CA ASN A 1105 5.27 -28.92 23.82
C ASN A 1105 5.15 -28.26 25.20
N GLY A 1106 4.78 -26.98 25.29
CA GLY A 1106 4.74 -26.21 26.55
C GLY A 1106 6.11 -25.75 27.06
N LYS A 1107 7.18 -25.91 26.28
CA LYS A 1107 8.56 -25.52 26.65
C LYS A 1107 9.41 -25.23 25.41
N ILE A 1108 10.43 -24.38 25.57
CA ILE A 1108 11.32 -24.00 24.47
C ILE A 1108 12.23 -25.18 24.11
N THR A 1109 11.93 -25.83 22.98
CA THR A 1109 12.58 -27.05 22.51
C THR A 1109 13.20 -26.91 21.11
N GLY A 1110 12.80 -25.89 20.34
CA GLY A 1110 13.16 -25.77 18.93
C GLY A 1110 12.33 -26.70 18.04
N GLN A 1111 12.76 -26.87 16.79
CA GLN A 1111 12.11 -27.74 15.81
C GLN A 1111 13.08 -28.80 15.29
N ASP A 1112 12.54 -29.98 15.02
CA ASP A 1112 13.15 -31.06 14.28
C ASP A 1112 12.33 -31.39 13.02
N VAL A 1113 12.78 -32.36 12.22
CA VAL A 1113 12.13 -32.76 10.95
C VAL A 1113 10.69 -33.25 11.09
N ASN A 1114 10.25 -33.62 12.30
CA ASN A 1114 8.91 -34.14 12.56
C ASN A 1114 8.04 -33.13 13.30
N SER A 1115 8.55 -31.94 13.60
CA SER A 1115 7.83 -30.94 14.38
C SER A 1115 6.67 -30.33 13.57
N PRO A 1116 5.50 -30.07 14.18
CA PRO A 1116 4.48 -29.24 13.57
C PRO A 1116 5.03 -27.84 13.26
N THR A 1117 4.57 -27.24 12.18
CA THR A 1117 4.95 -25.86 11.80
C THR A 1117 3.85 -25.17 11.01
N LEU A 1118 4.09 -23.90 10.71
CA LEU A 1118 3.30 -23.08 9.80
C LEU A 1118 4.17 -22.74 8.58
N THR A 1119 3.57 -22.71 7.39
CA THR A 1119 4.25 -22.46 6.12
C THR A 1119 3.31 -21.71 5.16
N PHE A 1120 3.80 -21.34 3.97
CA PHE A 1120 3.02 -20.78 2.87
C PHE A 1120 1.63 -21.39 2.70
N ASN A 1121 0.64 -20.51 2.53
CA ASN A 1121 -0.72 -20.84 2.13
C ASN A 1121 -0.70 -21.65 0.81
N THR A 1122 -1.71 -22.49 0.59
CA THR A 1122 -1.83 -23.27 -0.66
C THR A 1122 -1.89 -22.39 -1.91
N ILE A 1123 -2.56 -21.23 -1.83
CA ILE A 1123 -2.69 -20.24 -2.90
C ILE A 1123 -1.40 -19.45 -3.19
N ASN A 1124 -0.34 -19.67 -2.41
CA ASN A 1124 0.98 -19.03 -2.56
C ASN A 1124 0.98 -17.48 -2.57
N ARG A 1125 0.06 -16.86 -1.83
CA ARG A 1125 0.03 -15.41 -1.62
C ARG A 1125 -0.54 -15.05 -0.26
N HIS A 1126 -0.36 -13.78 0.12
CA HIS A 1126 -1.07 -13.18 1.25
C HIS A 1126 -2.58 -13.21 1.03
N ILE A 1127 -3.32 -13.50 2.10
CA ILE A 1127 -4.78 -13.48 2.13
C ILE A 1127 -5.24 -12.63 3.32
N SER A 1128 -6.14 -11.71 3.04
CA SER A 1128 -6.81 -10.81 3.98
C SER A 1128 -8.32 -10.95 3.81
N LYS A 1129 -8.99 -11.64 4.74
CA LYS A 1129 -10.46 -11.80 4.78
C LYS A 1129 -10.97 -12.11 6.19
N MET A 1130 -12.27 -11.95 6.41
CA MET A 1130 -12.90 -12.39 7.67
C MET A 1130 -13.15 -13.89 7.60
N VAL A 1131 -12.67 -14.64 8.59
CA VAL A 1131 -12.80 -16.10 8.65
C VAL A 1131 -13.71 -16.52 9.79
N TYR A 1132 -14.44 -17.61 9.58
CA TYR A 1132 -15.22 -18.25 10.63
C TYR A 1132 -14.39 -19.37 11.26
N THR A 1133 -14.33 -19.35 12.59
CA THR A 1133 -13.58 -20.33 13.37
C THR A 1133 -14.46 -20.93 14.45
N LYS A 1134 -14.43 -22.25 14.58
CA LYS A 1134 -15.16 -22.99 15.62
C LYS A 1134 -14.24 -23.30 16.77
N VAL A 1135 -14.67 -23.02 18.00
CA VAL A 1135 -13.94 -23.42 19.22
C VAL A 1135 -14.24 -24.89 19.51
N VAL A 1136 -13.21 -25.74 19.47
CA VAL A 1136 -13.37 -27.21 19.56
C VAL A 1136 -12.82 -27.83 20.84
N THR A 1137 -12.23 -27.03 21.73
CA THR A 1137 -11.78 -27.46 23.06
C THR A 1137 -12.07 -26.39 24.11
N ASN A 1138 -12.28 -26.79 25.35
CA ASN A 1138 -12.33 -25.91 26.52
C ASN A 1138 -11.14 -26.16 27.49
N LYS A 1139 -10.10 -26.87 27.04
CA LYS A 1139 -8.95 -27.26 27.87
C LYS A 1139 -8.07 -26.08 28.29
N SER A 1140 -8.04 -25.00 27.51
CA SER A 1140 -7.16 -23.86 27.74
C SER A 1140 -7.81 -22.77 28.60
N PRO A 1141 -7.09 -22.20 29.59
CA PRO A 1141 -7.54 -21.01 30.31
C PRO A 1141 -7.83 -19.82 29.38
N TRP A 1142 -7.21 -19.74 28.21
CA TRP A 1142 -7.48 -18.70 27.20
C TRP A 1142 -8.89 -18.80 26.59
N LEU A 1143 -9.52 -19.97 26.65
CA LEU A 1143 -10.85 -20.22 26.09
C LEU A 1143 -11.95 -20.30 27.15
N ALA A 1144 -11.65 -19.95 28.41
CA ALA A 1144 -12.59 -20.06 29.52
C ALA A 1144 -13.86 -19.20 29.37
N GLY A 1145 -13.77 -18.10 28.61
CA GLY A 1145 -14.90 -17.23 28.25
C GLY A 1145 -15.55 -17.58 26.90
N ALA A 1146 -14.97 -18.50 26.13
CA ALA A 1146 -15.52 -18.95 24.86
C ALA A 1146 -16.52 -20.10 25.08
N GLU A 1147 -17.50 -20.22 24.20
CA GLU A 1147 -18.49 -21.30 24.24
C GLU A 1147 -18.00 -22.48 23.39
N LEU A 1148 -17.94 -23.68 23.98
CA LEU A 1148 -17.49 -24.89 23.30
C LEU A 1148 -18.45 -25.24 22.15
N GLY A 1149 -17.91 -25.36 20.94
CA GLY A 1149 -18.66 -25.65 19.71
C GLY A 1149 -19.22 -24.41 18.99
N LYS A 1150 -19.09 -23.21 19.57
CA LYS A 1150 -19.55 -21.96 18.96
C LYS A 1150 -18.60 -21.47 17.86
N VAL A 1151 -19.18 -20.80 16.87
CA VAL A 1151 -18.49 -20.15 15.76
C VAL A 1151 -18.27 -18.67 16.07
N TYR A 1152 -17.07 -18.19 15.76
CA TYR A 1152 -16.63 -16.80 15.88
C TYR A 1152 -16.07 -16.30 14.54
N CYS A 1153 -16.13 -15.00 14.29
CA CYS A 1153 -15.66 -14.37 13.06
C CYS A 1153 -14.52 -13.40 13.36
N ASN A 1154 -13.32 -13.65 12.85
CA ASN A 1154 -12.16 -12.79 13.06
C ASN A 1154 -11.40 -12.57 11.74
N PRO A 1155 -10.68 -11.46 11.57
CA PRO A 1155 -9.85 -11.26 10.38
C PRO A 1155 -8.68 -12.24 10.36
N ALA A 1156 -8.43 -12.85 9.21
CA ALA A 1156 -7.18 -13.53 8.87
C ALA A 1156 -6.41 -12.64 7.89
N SER A 1157 -5.12 -12.42 8.15
CA SER A 1157 -4.22 -11.64 7.31
C SER A 1157 -2.82 -12.25 7.37
N HIS A 1158 -2.50 -13.16 6.44
CA HIS A 1158 -1.20 -13.87 6.42
C HIS A 1158 -0.89 -14.51 5.06
N GLY A 1159 0.40 -14.59 4.70
CA GLY A 1159 0.92 -15.40 3.60
C GLY A 1159 1.37 -16.82 4.00
N GLU A 1160 1.75 -17.00 5.27
CA GLU A 1160 2.32 -18.26 5.81
C GLU A 1160 1.52 -18.80 7.00
N GLY A 1161 0.21 -18.98 6.82
CA GLY A 1161 -0.68 -19.45 7.90
C GLY A 1161 -0.98 -20.95 7.89
N ARG A 1162 -0.46 -21.71 6.93
CA ARG A 1162 -0.86 -23.10 6.73
C ARG A 1162 -0.26 -24.02 7.78
N PHE A 1163 -1.10 -24.57 8.66
CA PHE A 1163 -0.67 -25.56 9.64
C PHE A 1163 -0.38 -26.91 8.98
N VAL A 1164 0.84 -27.41 9.17
CA VAL A 1164 1.29 -28.70 8.66
C VAL A 1164 1.95 -29.51 9.77
N ALA A 1165 1.67 -30.81 9.80
CA ALA A 1165 2.25 -31.73 10.77
C ALA A 1165 2.19 -33.18 10.24
N PRO A 1166 3.11 -34.06 10.67
CA PRO A 1166 2.97 -35.50 10.46
C PRO A 1166 1.68 -36.04 11.09
N LYS A 1167 1.13 -37.12 10.51
CA LYS A 1167 -0.13 -37.73 10.99
C LYS A 1167 -0.11 -38.05 12.48
N GLU A 1168 0.99 -38.60 12.99
CA GLU A 1168 1.16 -38.92 14.41
C GLU A 1168 0.98 -37.70 15.32
N TRP A 1169 1.42 -36.53 14.86
CA TRP A 1169 1.22 -35.27 15.58
C TRP A 1169 -0.23 -34.80 15.52
N LEU A 1170 -0.88 -34.90 14.36
CA LEU A 1170 -2.30 -34.55 14.21
C LEU A 1170 -3.15 -35.39 15.17
N ASP A 1171 -2.99 -36.71 15.14
CA ASP A 1171 -3.72 -37.65 16.01
C ASP A 1171 -3.50 -37.29 17.49
N LYS A 1172 -2.23 -37.08 17.90
CA LYS A 1172 -1.85 -36.69 19.26
C LYS A 1172 -2.46 -35.35 19.70
N LEU A 1173 -2.52 -34.35 18.81
CA LEU A 1173 -3.08 -33.04 19.14
C LEU A 1173 -4.59 -33.13 19.41
N PHE A 1174 -5.33 -33.90 18.61
CA PHE A 1174 -6.76 -34.12 18.84
C PHE A 1174 -7.03 -34.97 20.09
N GLU A 1175 -6.30 -36.08 20.28
CA GLU A 1175 -6.42 -36.93 21.46
C GLU A 1175 -6.19 -36.17 22.77
N ASN A 1176 -5.20 -35.26 22.77
CA ASN A 1176 -4.89 -34.44 23.93
C ASN A 1176 -5.81 -33.21 24.07
N GLY A 1177 -6.75 -32.97 23.14
CA GLY A 1177 -7.59 -31.77 23.12
C GLY A 1177 -6.81 -30.47 22.96
N GLN A 1178 -5.66 -30.52 22.27
CA GLN A 1178 -4.76 -29.38 22.03
C GLN A 1178 -5.17 -28.53 20.83
N VAL A 1179 -5.97 -29.06 19.89
CA VAL A 1179 -6.57 -28.26 18.81
C VAL A 1179 -7.60 -27.32 19.43
N ALA A 1180 -7.35 -26.01 19.31
CA ALA A 1180 -8.14 -24.97 19.95
C ALA A 1180 -9.33 -24.57 19.10
N THR A 1181 -9.04 -24.28 17.84
CA THR A 1181 -9.95 -23.69 16.87
C THR A 1181 -9.70 -24.28 15.49
N GLN A 1182 -10.78 -24.42 14.72
CA GLN A 1182 -10.72 -24.89 13.33
C GLN A 1182 -11.50 -23.93 12.42
N TYR A 1183 -11.02 -23.74 11.19
CA TYR A 1183 -11.76 -23.04 10.15
C TYR A 1183 -13.07 -23.78 9.81
N CYS A 1184 -14.14 -23.04 9.59
CA CYS A 1184 -15.45 -23.59 9.28
C CYS A 1184 -16.28 -22.65 8.40
N ASP A 1185 -17.40 -23.14 7.90
CA ASP A 1185 -18.45 -22.28 7.32
C ASP A 1185 -19.22 -21.52 8.44
N PRO A 1186 -20.12 -20.57 8.10
CA PRO A 1186 -20.89 -19.82 9.08
C PRO A 1186 -21.82 -20.69 9.95
N GLU A 1187 -22.17 -21.89 9.47
CA GLU A 1187 -22.99 -22.87 10.17
C GLU A 1187 -22.17 -23.77 11.12
N GLY A 1188 -20.84 -23.67 11.10
CA GLY A 1188 -19.93 -24.41 11.97
C GLY A 1188 -19.56 -25.81 11.46
N ASN A 1189 -19.73 -26.06 10.16
CA ASN A 1189 -19.22 -27.25 9.49
C ASN A 1189 -17.76 -27.05 9.10
N ILE A 1190 -16.90 -27.99 9.50
CA ILE A 1190 -15.47 -27.93 9.21
C ILE A 1190 -15.23 -28.61 7.85
N SER A 1191 -14.44 -27.97 6.99
CA SER A 1191 -14.17 -28.42 5.62
C SER A 1191 -12.75 -28.05 5.20
N MET A 1192 -12.21 -28.80 4.23
CA MET A 1192 -10.98 -28.44 3.51
C MET A 1192 -11.21 -27.44 2.36
N ASP A 1193 -12.46 -27.03 2.13
CA ASP A 1193 -12.80 -25.96 1.17
C ASP A 1193 -12.05 -24.67 1.47
N GLU A 1194 -11.22 -24.21 0.53
CA GLU A 1194 -10.40 -23.00 0.66
C GLU A 1194 -11.22 -21.70 0.76
N GLU A 1195 -12.52 -21.74 0.44
CA GLU A 1195 -13.43 -20.65 0.80
C GLU A 1195 -13.46 -20.43 2.32
N TRP A 1196 -13.34 -21.49 3.11
CA TRP A 1196 -13.42 -21.39 4.58
C TRP A 1196 -12.05 -21.64 5.24
N ASN A 1197 -11.32 -22.66 4.77
CA ASN A 1197 -9.95 -22.97 5.16
C ASN A 1197 -8.94 -22.20 4.28
N VAL A 1198 -8.87 -20.90 4.51
CA VAL A 1198 -8.22 -19.93 3.61
C VAL A 1198 -6.75 -20.21 3.30
N ASN A 1199 -6.04 -20.95 4.16
CA ASN A 1199 -4.62 -21.27 3.97
C ASN A 1199 -4.36 -22.74 3.64
N GLY A 1200 -5.40 -23.58 3.56
CA GLY A 1200 -5.27 -25.02 3.35
C GLY A 1200 -4.64 -25.77 4.53
N SER A 1201 -4.85 -25.29 5.77
CA SER A 1201 -4.33 -25.94 6.98
C SER A 1201 -4.84 -27.37 7.12
N TYR A 1202 -3.97 -28.28 7.52
CA TYR A 1202 -4.33 -29.69 7.71
C TYR A 1202 -5.40 -29.83 8.79
N MET A 1203 -6.42 -30.63 8.51
CA MET A 1203 -7.60 -30.80 9.38
C MET A 1203 -8.30 -29.47 9.70
N ALA A 1204 -8.15 -28.46 8.84
CA ALA A 1204 -8.64 -27.09 9.03
C ALA A 1204 -8.21 -26.47 10.37
N ILE A 1205 -7.05 -26.88 10.93
CA ILE A 1205 -6.55 -26.36 12.21
C ILE A 1205 -6.18 -24.88 12.05
N GLU A 1206 -6.76 -24.03 12.90
CA GLU A 1206 -6.48 -22.59 12.91
C GLU A 1206 -5.64 -22.18 14.14
N GLY A 1207 -5.81 -22.89 15.26
CA GLY A 1207 -5.07 -22.64 16.48
C GLY A 1207 -4.87 -23.88 17.33
N ILE A 1208 -3.77 -23.91 18.09
CA ILE A 1208 -3.40 -25.00 18.99
C ILE A 1208 -2.89 -24.49 20.33
N THR A 1209 -2.83 -25.38 21.32
CA THR A 1209 -2.39 -25.09 22.69
C THR A 1209 -1.23 -25.96 23.15
N SER A 1210 -0.53 -25.55 24.20
CA SER A 1210 0.37 -26.42 24.96
C SER A 1210 -0.40 -27.57 25.64
N PRO A 1211 0.27 -28.64 26.10
CA PRO A 1211 -0.43 -29.80 26.68
C PRO A 1211 -1.22 -29.46 27.95
N ASP A 1212 -0.82 -28.41 28.67
CA ASP A 1212 -1.48 -27.87 29.86
C ASP A 1212 -2.44 -26.69 29.56
N GLY A 1213 -2.55 -26.29 28.29
CA GLY A 1213 -3.41 -25.21 27.82
C GLY A 1213 -2.89 -23.78 28.02
N ARG A 1214 -1.77 -23.56 28.73
CA ARG A 1214 -1.31 -22.21 29.14
C ARG A 1214 -0.68 -21.38 28.02
N CYS A 1215 -0.19 -22.04 26.97
CA CYS A 1215 0.23 -21.39 25.74
C CYS A 1215 -0.86 -21.58 24.68
N LEU A 1216 -1.29 -20.51 24.01
CA LEU A 1216 -2.22 -20.54 22.87
C LEU A 1216 -1.58 -19.86 21.67
N GLY A 1217 -1.55 -20.56 20.54
CA GLY A 1217 -1.19 -20.00 19.23
C GLY A 1217 -2.38 -20.07 18.29
N LYS A 1218 -2.68 -18.99 17.55
CA LYS A 1218 -3.73 -18.96 16.51
C LYS A 1218 -3.39 -17.99 15.38
N MET A 1219 -3.95 -18.19 14.19
CA MET A 1219 -3.66 -17.36 13.01
C MET A 1219 -4.55 -16.12 12.87
N ALA A 1220 -5.85 -16.27 13.10
CA ALA A 1220 -6.82 -15.18 12.99
C ALA A 1220 -6.68 -14.19 14.16
N HIS A 1221 -6.82 -12.90 13.84
CA HIS A 1221 -6.55 -11.78 14.73
C HIS A 1221 -7.75 -11.43 15.61
N SER A 1222 -7.80 -12.00 16.82
CA SER A 1222 -8.86 -11.70 17.80
C SER A 1222 -8.72 -10.32 18.46
N GLU A 1223 -7.55 -9.69 18.36
CA GLU A 1223 -7.27 -8.32 18.83
C GLU A 1223 -7.83 -7.24 17.91
N ARG A 1224 -7.98 -7.54 16.61
CA ARG A 1224 -8.43 -6.60 15.56
C ARG A 1224 -9.95 -6.43 15.55
N ARG A 1225 -10.49 -5.97 16.68
CA ARG A 1225 -11.91 -5.71 16.88
C ARG A 1225 -12.15 -4.48 17.74
N GLY A 1226 -13.30 -3.85 17.57
CA GLY A 1226 -13.75 -2.71 18.36
C GLY A 1226 -15.19 -2.33 18.06
N ASP A 1227 -15.68 -1.30 18.76
CA ASP A 1227 -16.98 -0.71 18.46
C ASP A 1227 -16.96 -0.16 17.02
N SER A 1228 -17.97 -0.53 16.23
CA SER A 1228 -18.14 -0.10 14.82
C SER A 1228 -16.98 -0.49 13.89
N VAL A 1229 -16.28 -1.60 14.19
CA VAL A 1229 -15.24 -2.18 13.32
C VAL A 1229 -15.83 -3.34 12.51
N ALA A 1230 -15.61 -3.33 11.19
CA ALA A 1230 -16.13 -4.32 10.24
C ALA A 1230 -17.67 -4.47 10.31
N ILE A 1231 -18.41 -3.35 10.29
CA ILE A 1231 -19.87 -3.33 10.45
C ILE A 1231 -20.62 -4.03 9.31
N ASN A 1232 -19.96 -4.20 8.17
CA ASN A 1232 -20.48 -4.92 7.01
C ASN A 1232 -20.25 -6.45 7.08
N ILE A 1233 -19.76 -6.97 8.21
CA ILE A 1233 -19.47 -8.39 8.42
C ILE A 1233 -20.41 -8.98 9.48
N TYR A 1234 -20.90 -10.19 9.22
CA TYR A 1234 -21.88 -10.87 10.07
C TYR A 1234 -21.22 -11.98 10.89
N GLY A 1235 -21.30 -11.90 12.22
CA GLY A 1235 -20.78 -12.94 13.13
C GLY A 1235 -20.37 -12.37 14.49
N GLU A 1236 -20.24 -13.24 15.49
CA GLU A 1236 -19.68 -12.87 16.79
C GLU A 1236 -18.16 -12.75 16.68
N GLN A 1237 -17.60 -11.57 16.90
CA GLN A 1237 -16.15 -11.35 16.79
C GLN A 1237 -15.41 -11.60 18.12
N ASP A 1238 -16.12 -11.58 19.25
CA ASP A 1238 -15.48 -11.64 20.57
C ASP A 1238 -15.42 -13.05 21.16
N ILE A 1239 -14.30 -13.73 20.90
CA ILE A 1239 -13.96 -15.02 21.51
C ILE A 1239 -13.53 -14.93 22.99
N LYS A 1240 -13.41 -13.72 23.57
CA LYS A 1240 -13.05 -13.47 24.98
C LYS A 1240 -11.67 -13.98 25.41
N ILE A 1241 -10.71 -14.13 24.48
CA ILE A 1241 -9.36 -14.64 24.79
C ILE A 1241 -8.63 -13.73 25.81
N PHE A 1242 -8.64 -12.42 25.58
CA PHE A 1242 -7.93 -11.46 26.45
C PHE A 1242 -8.53 -11.40 27.85
N GLU A 1243 -9.86 -11.32 27.93
CA GLU A 1243 -10.60 -11.33 29.19
C GLU A 1243 -10.38 -12.63 29.97
N SER A 1244 -10.31 -13.78 29.28
CA SER A 1244 -10.05 -15.08 29.89
C SER A 1244 -8.62 -15.17 30.45
N GLY A 1245 -7.62 -14.73 29.69
CA GLY A 1245 -6.23 -14.69 30.14
C GLY A 1245 -6.02 -13.78 31.35
N VAL A 1246 -6.66 -12.61 31.39
CA VAL A 1246 -6.60 -11.71 32.55
C VAL A 1246 -7.32 -12.30 33.75
N LYS A 1247 -8.49 -12.92 33.55
CA LYS A 1247 -9.28 -13.52 34.63
C LYS A 1247 -8.61 -14.75 35.26
N TYR A 1248 -7.79 -15.48 34.52
CA TYR A 1248 -7.05 -16.64 35.04
C TYR A 1248 -6.23 -16.34 36.31
N PHE A 1249 -5.68 -15.12 36.42
CA PHE A 1249 -4.89 -14.67 37.57
C PHE A 1249 -5.73 -14.14 38.75
N LYS A 1250 -7.05 -14.03 38.60
CA LYS A 1250 -7.99 -13.66 39.67
C LYS A 1250 -8.56 -14.91 40.32
#